data_AF-A0A8T1SZH3-F1
#
_entry.id   AF-A0A8T1SZH3-F1
#
_cell.length_a   1.000
_cell.length_b   1.000
_cell.length_c   1.000
_cell.angle_alpha   90.00
_cell.angle_beta   90.00
_cell.angle_gamma   90.00
#
_symmetry.space_group_name_H-M   'P 1'
#
loop_
_entity.id
_entity.type
_entity.pdbx_description
1 polymer ?
#
loop_
_entity_poly.entity_id
_entity_poly.type
_entity_poly.pdbx_seq_one_letter_code
_entity_poly.pdbx_strand_id
1 'polypeptide(L)'
;RSVPVPRSTILFMASPEKKQDYPFVDIFDEDEAEKSFLLSKPTCLIILGKPGTGKKTLARKIAQLWKCTLIEALEVIEENITAGTEYGLKMQELLFRGQSIPEELITKMILKKIESPEVTHFGYVLSGFPSLSEEYMTISEQMEKIRNLKLKPNFLINLKCPDYDLCQRLSGQRQHPVAGQIYQRNQWDPEIIDKRKKKKDQHKGEDEEEEEEEEHEEEDEAATDAIMLSDILPHLVQRPEDFLENAEARVNLYKDILLHPLEDMMAEQDSQYLIELDGNKHPNELFASVIARLQSMGLRNGALITRLQNPEEELSEGMETDELFRTLSSLKKIAPRYRWCRSRWGRACPVALKEGNIAMGLPDLAVSFLGKMYLFSSQEALRAFMLNPRPYLLPPMPLPPCKILVFGPPLSGKTTLCNWIANKYKGKVLDMDKLIQPCVEEARKKIIEKARIDAIDVAITNVKNKLEVEKMLKEQAAIDAQESSSYKETDEYEESETTKPEEERSVEDQSRETRSDTSKEKTDNSSEQEGESSADTKDTTEDTSTSRTDGEGTTEELNEDTSINTSESEVTADHPEVQALVEEAVKIAAQSPITLPAEVYAEVLEEAITELTKKNKDRFPGAPEKGGWVLDNYPTTSEHWLVLSEKGLLPDTVVCLKNIEKNGIFLLRRLYLTNKDEINSKILERLTDEALKKQKEEEETRRELQEVLKLKEENQQPVEPAEDKYEKSGDKPPLETEVIPQVQSDLTKGVVEAKPEPG
;
A
#
# COMPACT_ATOMS: atom_id res chain seq x y z
N ARG A 1 80.72 -0.58 -25.60
CA ARG A 1 79.56 0.08 -26.29
C ARG A 1 78.30 -0.23 -25.48
N SER A 2 77.16 0.39 -25.80
CA SER A 2 75.86 0.31 -25.09
C SER A 2 75.90 0.60 -23.58
N VAL A 3 75.72 1.88 -23.22
CA VAL A 3 75.15 2.30 -21.93
C VAL A 3 73.62 2.17 -22.04
N PRO A 4 72.89 1.70 -21.01
CA PRO A 4 71.43 1.65 -21.04
C PRO A 4 70.80 3.05 -20.87
N VAL A 5 69.73 3.32 -21.62
CA VAL A 5 68.89 4.53 -21.51
C VAL A 5 67.57 4.12 -20.83
N PRO A 6 67.06 4.88 -19.83
CA PRO A 6 65.98 4.41 -18.98
C PRO A 6 64.60 4.42 -19.65
N ARG A 7 63.73 3.49 -19.22
CA ARG A 7 62.28 3.58 -19.47
C ARG A 7 61.69 4.64 -18.53
N SER A 8 61.17 5.73 -19.08
CA SER A 8 60.34 6.68 -18.34
C SER A 8 58.93 6.10 -18.12
N THR A 9 58.47 6.13 -16.87
CA THR A 9 57.11 5.71 -16.52
C THR A 9 56.10 6.75 -16.98
N ILE A 10 55.31 6.45 -18.01
CA ILE A 10 54.08 7.19 -18.30
C ILE A 10 52.94 6.53 -17.52
N LEU A 11 52.46 7.22 -16.49
CA LEU A 11 51.39 6.75 -15.62
C LEU A 11 50.03 6.98 -16.30
N PHE A 12 49.61 6.05 -17.15
CA PHE A 12 48.23 6.02 -17.65
C PHE A 12 47.29 5.68 -16.50
N MET A 13 46.72 6.71 -15.87
CA MET A 13 45.62 6.59 -14.90
C MET A 13 44.31 6.30 -15.64
N ALA A 14 44.20 5.12 -16.23
CA ALA A 14 42.93 4.60 -16.73
C ALA A 14 41.97 4.47 -15.54
N SER A 15 40.81 5.13 -15.62
CA SER A 15 39.76 4.96 -14.62
C SER A 15 39.31 3.50 -14.57
N PRO A 16 38.95 2.97 -13.39
CA PRO A 16 38.49 1.59 -13.27
C PRO A 16 37.05 1.47 -13.79
N GLU A 17 36.91 1.49 -15.12
CA GLU A 17 35.71 0.95 -15.75
C GLU A 17 35.56 -0.51 -15.31
N LYS A 18 34.52 -0.77 -14.53
CA LYS A 18 34.15 -2.12 -14.15
C LYS A 18 33.72 -2.84 -15.42
N LYS A 19 34.65 -3.59 -16.02
CA LYS A 19 34.28 -4.75 -16.84
C LYS A 19 33.29 -5.54 -16.01
N GLN A 20 32.04 -5.58 -16.44
CA GLN A 20 31.07 -6.47 -15.86
C GLN A 20 31.52 -7.86 -16.27
N ASP A 21 32.07 -8.61 -15.32
CA ASP A 21 32.20 -10.05 -15.43
C ASP A 21 30.78 -10.59 -15.57
N TYR A 22 30.32 -10.73 -16.81
CA TYR A 22 29.14 -11.52 -17.13
C TYR A 22 29.50 -12.94 -16.67
N PRO A 23 28.84 -13.49 -15.64
CA PRO A 23 29.06 -14.88 -15.29
C PRO A 23 28.71 -15.73 -16.51
N PHE A 24 29.31 -16.92 -16.61
CA PHE A 24 28.93 -17.88 -17.63
C PHE A 24 27.50 -18.33 -17.34
N VAL A 25 26.53 -17.65 -17.94
CA VAL A 25 25.10 -17.91 -17.78
C VAL A 25 24.81 -19.31 -18.30
N ASP A 26 24.21 -20.16 -17.48
CA ASP A 26 23.70 -21.42 -17.98
C ASP A 26 22.53 -21.13 -18.93
N ILE A 27 22.72 -21.45 -20.21
CA ILE A 27 21.72 -21.24 -21.27
C ILE A 27 20.49 -22.13 -21.03
N PHE A 28 20.61 -23.17 -20.18
CA PHE A 28 19.54 -24.07 -19.79
C PHE A 28 18.81 -23.67 -18.49
N ASP A 29 19.29 -22.67 -17.74
CA ASP A 29 18.55 -22.08 -16.60
C ASP A 29 17.69 -20.88 -17.09
N GLU A 30 16.40 -21.12 -17.29
CA GLU A 30 15.43 -20.10 -17.73
C GLU A 30 15.29 -18.91 -16.74
N ASP A 31 15.61 -19.10 -15.45
CA ASP A 31 15.52 -18.05 -14.43
C ASP A 31 16.80 -17.18 -14.42
N GLU A 32 17.98 -17.74 -14.67
CA GLU A 32 19.21 -16.95 -14.87
C GLU A 32 19.25 -16.27 -16.25
N ALA A 33 18.75 -16.94 -17.30
CA ALA A 33 18.60 -16.36 -18.63
C ALA A 33 17.62 -15.16 -18.65
N GLU A 34 16.49 -15.26 -17.92
CA GLU A 34 15.57 -14.13 -17.70
C GLU A 34 16.25 -13.00 -16.92
N LYS A 35 16.87 -13.32 -15.78
CA LYS A 35 17.49 -12.33 -14.90
C LYS A 35 18.63 -11.57 -15.58
N SER A 36 19.48 -12.26 -16.35
CA SER A 36 20.57 -11.64 -17.13
C SER A 36 20.03 -10.73 -18.23
N PHE A 37 18.94 -11.10 -18.92
CA PHE A 37 18.26 -10.23 -19.87
C PHE A 37 17.68 -8.97 -19.19
N LEU A 38 16.95 -9.13 -18.08
CA LEU A 38 16.32 -8.01 -17.37
C LEU A 38 17.34 -7.03 -16.75
N LEU A 39 18.54 -7.50 -16.39
CA LEU A 39 19.66 -6.66 -15.94
C LEU A 39 20.44 -6.04 -17.11
N SER A 40 20.38 -6.62 -18.32
CA SER A 40 21.09 -6.09 -19.49
C SER A 40 20.55 -4.75 -19.96
N LYS A 41 21.43 -3.83 -20.35
CA LYS A 41 21.04 -2.53 -20.91
C LYS A 41 20.37 -2.74 -22.29
N PRO A 42 19.21 -2.13 -22.58
CA PRO A 42 18.57 -2.27 -23.88
C PRO A 42 19.37 -1.55 -24.98
N THR A 43 19.17 -1.97 -26.23
CA THR A 43 19.83 -1.38 -27.40
C THR A 43 19.42 0.08 -27.59
N CYS A 44 20.40 0.99 -27.51
CA CYS A 44 20.21 2.43 -27.72
C CYS A 44 21.05 2.89 -28.92
N LEU A 45 20.39 3.46 -29.94
CA LEU A 45 20.98 3.83 -31.23
C LEU A 45 20.80 5.34 -31.50
N ILE A 46 21.81 6.00 -32.06
CA ILE A 46 21.69 7.37 -32.61
C ILE A 46 22.04 7.34 -34.10
N ILE A 47 21.28 8.07 -34.94
CA ILE A 47 21.50 8.13 -36.39
C ILE A 47 21.92 9.54 -36.84
N LEU A 48 23.19 9.64 -37.27
CA LEU A 48 23.89 10.84 -37.72
C LEU A 48 24.01 10.92 -39.25
N GLY A 49 24.58 12.02 -39.74
CA GLY A 49 24.73 12.33 -41.16
C GLY A 49 23.99 13.62 -41.56
N LYS A 50 24.24 14.08 -42.79
CA LYS A 50 23.71 15.34 -43.31
C LYS A 50 22.18 15.28 -43.59
N PRO A 51 21.47 16.43 -43.72
CA PRO A 51 20.10 16.43 -44.24
C PRO A 51 20.01 15.75 -45.62
N GLY A 52 18.87 15.15 -45.94
CA GLY A 52 18.65 14.42 -47.20
C GLY A 52 19.18 12.97 -47.25
N THR A 53 20.05 12.55 -46.33
CA THR A 53 20.65 11.19 -46.30
C THR A 53 19.67 10.02 -46.12
N GLY A 54 18.40 10.27 -45.76
CA GLY A 54 17.39 9.22 -45.55
C GLY A 54 17.26 8.70 -44.12
N LYS A 55 17.91 9.34 -43.13
CA LYS A 55 17.90 8.95 -41.70
C LYS A 55 16.55 8.46 -41.17
N LYS A 56 15.47 9.23 -41.41
CA LYS A 56 14.14 8.96 -40.83
C LYS A 56 13.60 7.60 -41.26
N THR A 57 13.73 7.28 -42.55
CA THR A 57 13.34 5.99 -43.13
C THR A 57 14.14 4.84 -42.54
N LEU A 58 15.46 5.03 -42.36
CA LEU A 58 16.33 4.02 -41.73
C LEU A 58 15.99 3.84 -40.23
N ALA A 59 15.79 4.94 -39.50
CA ALA A 59 15.42 4.93 -38.08
C ALA A 59 14.10 4.17 -37.85
N ARG A 60 13.09 4.44 -38.67
CA ARG A 60 11.78 3.76 -38.61
C ARG A 60 11.88 2.28 -38.92
N LYS A 61 12.59 1.87 -39.98
CA LYS A 61 12.82 0.44 -40.28
C LYS A 61 13.58 -0.27 -39.15
N ILE A 62 14.59 0.36 -38.56
CA ILE A 62 15.33 -0.19 -37.42
C ILE A 62 14.43 -0.32 -36.19
N ALA A 63 13.71 0.73 -35.78
CA ALA A 63 12.78 0.69 -34.65
C ALA A 63 11.73 -0.42 -34.82
N GLN A 64 11.14 -0.54 -36.01
CA GLN A 64 10.14 -1.57 -36.34
C GLN A 64 10.66 -3.00 -36.26
N LEU A 65 11.93 -3.28 -36.61
CA LEU A 65 12.50 -4.64 -36.55
C LEU A 65 13.15 -4.97 -35.19
N TRP A 66 13.86 -4.02 -34.58
CA TRP A 66 14.47 -4.19 -33.25
C TRP A 66 13.48 -4.10 -32.09
N LYS A 67 12.26 -3.61 -32.36
CA LYS A 67 11.20 -3.35 -31.37
C LYS A 67 11.65 -2.34 -30.30
N CYS A 68 12.37 -1.32 -30.74
CA CYS A 68 12.79 -0.17 -29.94
C CYS A 68 11.86 1.02 -30.19
N THR A 69 11.76 1.94 -29.23
CA THR A 69 11.02 3.19 -29.38
C THR A 69 11.73 4.12 -30.37
N LEU A 70 11.04 4.58 -31.42
CA LEU A 70 11.56 5.66 -32.26
C LEU A 70 11.40 6.98 -31.51
N ILE A 71 12.46 7.81 -31.53
CA ILE A 71 12.47 9.14 -30.92
C ILE A 71 12.88 10.13 -32.01
N GLU A 72 11.87 10.69 -32.66
CA GLU A 72 11.98 11.83 -33.57
C GLU A 72 11.07 12.95 -33.05
N ALA A 73 11.47 14.22 -33.22
CA ALA A 73 10.72 15.38 -32.74
C ALA A 73 9.23 15.37 -33.15
N LEU A 74 8.92 15.06 -34.42
CA LEU A 74 7.54 15.06 -34.92
C LEU A 74 6.68 13.98 -34.24
N GLU A 75 7.16 12.75 -34.17
CA GLU A 75 6.42 11.62 -33.56
C GLU A 75 6.19 11.87 -32.06
N VAL A 76 7.18 12.41 -31.34
CA VAL A 76 7.04 12.79 -29.92
C VAL A 76 6.03 13.93 -29.71
N ILE A 77 5.89 14.83 -30.68
CA ILE A 77 4.90 15.92 -30.65
C ILE A 77 3.49 15.36 -30.89
N GLU A 78 3.30 14.53 -31.91
CA GLU A 78 2.02 13.89 -32.24
C GLU A 78 1.53 12.99 -31.10
N GLU A 79 2.42 12.19 -30.48
CA GLU A 79 2.13 11.43 -29.25
C GLU A 79 1.62 12.32 -28.11
N ASN A 80 2.25 13.47 -27.86
CA ASN A 80 1.89 14.32 -26.71
C ASN A 80 0.58 15.09 -26.94
N ILE A 81 0.31 15.51 -28.18
CA ILE A 81 -0.97 16.14 -28.55
C ILE A 81 -2.11 15.11 -28.47
N THR A 82 -1.93 13.91 -29.03
CA THR A 82 -2.96 12.85 -28.99
C THR A 82 -3.21 12.30 -27.58
N ALA A 83 -2.17 12.23 -26.72
CA ALA A 83 -2.30 11.87 -25.32
C ALA A 83 -2.79 13.04 -24.41
N GLY A 84 -3.04 14.23 -24.96
CA GLY A 84 -3.57 15.38 -24.22
C GLY A 84 -2.69 15.86 -23.06
N THR A 85 -1.36 15.70 -23.16
CA THR A 85 -0.46 16.06 -22.05
C THR A 85 -0.37 17.57 -21.87
N GLU A 86 0.09 18.05 -20.70
CA GLU A 86 0.35 19.49 -20.49
C GLU A 86 1.21 20.15 -21.58
N TYR A 87 2.18 19.41 -22.13
CA TYR A 87 2.99 19.89 -23.24
C TYR A 87 2.19 19.87 -24.55
N GLY A 88 1.47 18.77 -24.83
CA GLY A 88 0.59 18.66 -25.99
C GLY A 88 -0.44 19.79 -26.07
N LEU A 89 -1.13 20.10 -24.97
CA LEU A 89 -2.11 21.18 -24.90
C LEU A 89 -1.49 22.57 -25.14
N LYS A 90 -0.35 22.87 -24.49
CA LYS A 90 0.39 24.14 -24.69
C LYS A 90 0.87 24.27 -26.15
N MET A 91 1.31 23.17 -26.76
CA MET A 91 1.72 23.14 -28.16
C MET A 91 0.55 23.29 -29.13
N GLN A 92 -0.58 22.63 -28.84
CA GLN A 92 -1.79 22.74 -29.64
C GLN A 92 -2.32 24.18 -29.62
N GLU A 93 -2.26 24.86 -28.46
CA GLU A 93 -2.58 26.29 -28.34
C GLU A 93 -1.63 27.17 -29.18
N LEU A 94 -0.31 26.96 -29.11
CA LEU A 94 0.66 27.69 -29.93
C LEU A 94 0.41 27.50 -31.43
N LEU A 95 0.13 26.26 -31.86
CA LEU A 95 -0.19 25.92 -33.25
C LEU A 95 -1.51 26.55 -33.71
N PHE A 96 -2.56 26.55 -32.88
CA PHE A 96 -3.82 27.27 -33.17
C PHE A 96 -3.64 28.78 -33.26
N ARG A 97 -2.67 29.36 -32.54
CA ARG A 97 -2.26 30.77 -32.65
C ARG A 97 -1.36 31.05 -33.86
N GLY A 98 -1.00 30.04 -34.66
CA GLY A 98 -0.06 30.17 -35.78
C GLY A 98 1.39 30.46 -35.37
N GLN A 99 1.76 30.16 -34.13
CA GLN A 99 3.10 30.39 -33.59
C GLN A 99 3.99 29.17 -33.77
N SER A 100 5.30 29.40 -33.95
CA SER A 100 6.30 28.32 -33.94
C SER A 100 6.40 27.69 -32.55
N ILE A 101 6.77 26.41 -32.52
CA ILE A 101 6.98 25.65 -31.28
C ILE A 101 8.40 25.96 -30.76
N PRO A 102 8.56 26.47 -29.52
CA PRO A 102 9.88 26.70 -28.95
C PRO A 102 10.72 25.42 -28.84
N GLU A 103 11.97 25.47 -29.28
CA GLU A 103 12.93 24.35 -29.21
C GLU A 103 13.13 23.82 -27.77
N GLU A 104 12.97 24.69 -26.77
CA GLU A 104 12.95 24.31 -25.35
C GLU A 104 11.93 23.20 -25.05
N LEU A 105 10.69 23.32 -25.56
CA LEU A 105 9.64 22.35 -25.30
C LEU A 105 9.95 21.02 -25.98
N ILE A 106 10.38 21.07 -27.24
CA ILE A 106 10.77 19.89 -28.03
C ILE A 106 11.91 19.14 -27.33
N THR A 107 12.95 19.87 -26.91
CA THR A 107 14.10 19.31 -26.19
C THR A 107 13.68 18.65 -24.87
N LYS A 108 12.83 19.32 -24.08
CA LYS A 108 12.30 18.77 -22.82
C LYS A 108 11.44 17.53 -23.05
N MET A 109 10.65 17.48 -24.12
CA MET A 109 9.81 16.33 -24.48
C MET A 109 10.64 15.13 -24.99
N ILE A 110 11.64 15.36 -25.83
CA ILE A 110 12.58 14.31 -26.29
C ILE A 110 13.28 13.68 -25.08
N LEU A 111 13.84 14.50 -24.17
CA LEU A 111 14.48 14.00 -22.96
C LEU A 111 13.50 13.21 -22.08
N LYS A 112 12.27 13.71 -21.87
CA LYS A 112 11.21 13.01 -21.12
C LYS A 112 10.81 11.67 -21.76
N LYS A 113 10.82 11.56 -23.11
CA LYS A 113 10.57 10.30 -23.82
C LYS A 113 11.76 9.34 -23.68
N ILE A 114 13.01 9.81 -23.73
CA ILE A 114 14.20 8.98 -23.46
C ILE A 114 14.19 8.43 -22.02
N GLU A 115 13.70 9.19 -21.04
CA GLU A 115 13.54 8.74 -19.65
C GLU A 115 12.25 7.92 -19.39
N SER A 116 11.43 7.66 -20.41
CA SER A 116 10.16 6.93 -20.26
C SER A 116 10.37 5.45 -19.88
N PRO A 117 9.41 4.83 -19.14
CA PRO A 117 9.50 3.42 -18.78
C PRO A 117 9.63 2.50 -20.01
N GLU A 118 8.95 2.83 -21.11
CA GLU A 118 9.03 2.15 -22.41
C GLU A 118 10.48 1.99 -22.86
N VAL A 119 11.21 3.12 -22.92
CA VAL A 119 12.59 3.17 -23.38
C VAL A 119 13.54 2.42 -22.44
N THR A 120 13.26 2.40 -21.13
CA THR A 120 14.05 1.57 -20.20
C THR A 120 13.89 0.07 -20.41
N HIS A 121 12.82 -0.39 -21.08
CA HIS A 121 12.66 -1.79 -21.44
C HIS A 121 13.13 -2.09 -22.86
N PHE A 122 12.58 -1.39 -23.84
CA PHE A 122 12.72 -1.65 -25.28
C PHE A 122 13.95 -0.98 -25.91
N GLY A 123 14.52 0.04 -25.27
CA GLY A 123 15.58 0.87 -25.86
C GLY A 123 15.02 1.89 -26.85
N TYR A 124 15.91 2.64 -27.50
CA TYR A 124 15.52 3.73 -28.39
C TYR A 124 16.36 3.84 -29.66
N VAL A 125 15.74 4.42 -30.70
CA VAL A 125 16.41 4.92 -31.91
C VAL A 125 16.19 6.42 -31.98
N LEU A 126 17.23 7.21 -31.75
CA LEU A 126 17.16 8.68 -31.77
C LEU A 126 17.51 9.22 -33.16
N SER A 127 16.65 10.07 -33.71
CA SER A 127 16.89 10.76 -34.98
C SER A 127 16.51 12.23 -34.90
N GLY A 128 17.37 13.10 -35.44
CA GLY A 128 17.14 14.55 -35.47
C GLY A 128 17.51 15.31 -34.18
N PHE A 129 18.11 14.64 -33.19
CA PHE A 129 18.79 15.28 -32.06
C PHE A 129 20.26 14.81 -32.03
N PRO A 130 21.27 15.70 -31.89
CA PRO A 130 21.16 17.16 -31.73
C PRO A 130 20.55 17.85 -32.96
N SER A 131 19.97 19.02 -32.74
CA SER A 131 19.36 19.87 -33.77
C SER A 131 20.41 20.73 -34.49
N LEU A 132 19.99 21.37 -35.58
CA LEU A 132 20.77 22.41 -36.28
C LEU A 132 20.51 23.83 -35.75
N SER A 133 19.73 23.94 -34.66
CA SER A 133 19.38 25.21 -34.04
C SER A 133 20.16 25.39 -32.75
N GLU A 134 20.58 26.62 -32.50
CA GLU A 134 21.14 27.06 -31.22
C GLU A 134 20.26 28.15 -30.58
N GLU A 135 19.00 28.29 -31.02
CA GLU A 135 18.05 29.29 -30.49
C GLU A 135 17.78 29.09 -28.99
N TYR A 136 17.71 27.83 -28.54
CA TYR A 136 17.55 27.50 -27.12
C TYR A 136 18.87 27.14 -26.42
N MET A 137 19.74 26.40 -27.10
CA MET A 137 20.89 25.77 -26.44
C MET A 137 21.96 25.34 -27.45
N THR A 138 23.23 25.58 -27.13
CA THR A 138 24.36 25.32 -28.04
C THR A 138 24.54 23.83 -28.35
N ILE A 139 25.12 23.51 -29.51
CA ILE A 139 25.35 22.12 -29.93
C ILE A 139 26.24 21.39 -28.91
N SER A 140 27.22 22.07 -28.30
CA SER A 140 28.06 21.52 -27.22
C SER A 140 27.24 21.04 -26.01
N GLU A 141 26.29 21.85 -25.56
CA GLU A 141 25.37 21.49 -24.46
C GLU A 141 24.38 20.38 -24.88
N GLN A 142 23.99 20.34 -26.17
CA GLN A 142 23.16 19.25 -26.70
C GLN A 142 23.93 17.92 -26.67
N MET A 143 25.21 17.91 -27.06
CA MET A 143 26.09 16.75 -26.91
C MET A 143 26.26 16.37 -25.43
N GLU A 144 26.44 17.33 -24.52
CA GLU A 144 26.60 17.04 -23.09
C GLU A 144 25.35 16.37 -22.51
N LYS A 145 24.15 16.84 -22.87
CA LYS A 145 22.89 16.18 -22.48
C LYS A 145 22.81 14.75 -23.00
N ILE A 146 23.27 14.46 -24.22
CA ILE A 146 23.35 13.08 -24.76
C ILE A 146 24.34 12.21 -23.97
N ARG A 147 25.53 12.77 -23.65
CA ARG A 147 26.58 12.08 -22.86
C ARG A 147 26.14 11.77 -21.42
N ASN A 148 25.27 12.60 -20.86
CA ASN A 148 24.75 12.51 -19.49
C ASN A 148 23.42 11.75 -19.35
N LEU A 149 22.87 11.17 -20.43
CA LEU A 149 21.67 10.34 -20.36
C LEU A 149 21.86 9.12 -19.44
N LYS A 150 20.85 8.85 -18.60
CA LYS A 150 20.74 7.60 -17.79
C LYS A 150 20.93 6.35 -18.65
N LEU A 151 20.36 6.38 -19.86
CA LEU A 151 20.56 5.40 -20.92
C LEU A 151 21.40 6.05 -22.05
N LYS A 152 22.71 6.16 -21.82
CA LYS A 152 23.67 6.58 -22.86
C LYS A 152 23.44 5.80 -24.16
N PRO A 153 23.68 6.36 -25.35
CA PRO A 153 23.70 5.57 -26.57
C PRO A 153 24.72 4.43 -26.46
N ASN A 154 24.44 3.30 -27.11
CA ASN A 154 25.44 2.25 -27.32
C ASN A 154 26.10 2.47 -28.69
N PHE A 155 25.28 2.63 -29.74
CA PHE A 155 25.72 2.67 -31.13
C PHE A 155 25.52 4.02 -31.77
N LEU A 156 26.42 4.35 -32.69
CA LEU A 156 26.38 5.57 -33.47
C LEU A 156 26.43 5.22 -34.95
N ILE A 157 25.34 5.46 -35.68
CA ILE A 157 25.21 5.14 -37.09
C ILE A 157 25.42 6.42 -37.89
N ASN A 158 26.52 6.55 -38.63
CA ASN A 158 26.85 7.75 -39.40
C ASN A 158 26.61 7.52 -40.91
N LEU A 159 25.65 8.23 -41.48
CA LEU A 159 25.39 8.23 -42.93
C LEU A 159 26.31 9.22 -43.65
N LYS A 160 27.41 8.72 -44.21
CA LYS A 160 28.34 9.49 -45.05
C LYS A 160 27.79 9.58 -46.48
N CYS A 161 27.73 10.79 -47.02
CA CYS A 161 27.27 11.07 -48.38
C CYS A 161 27.94 12.37 -48.86
N PRO A 162 28.37 12.46 -50.14
CA PRO A 162 28.92 13.70 -50.69
C PRO A 162 27.81 14.74 -50.88
N ASP A 163 28.18 16.02 -50.82
CA ASP A 163 27.20 17.11 -50.78
C ASP A 163 26.41 17.25 -52.10
N TYR A 164 27.07 17.04 -53.23
CA TYR A 164 26.45 17.10 -54.56
C TYR A 164 25.25 16.14 -54.67
N ASP A 165 25.42 14.88 -54.26
CA ASP A 165 24.37 13.88 -54.31
C ASP A 165 23.22 14.20 -53.35
N LEU A 166 23.50 14.86 -52.21
CA LEU A 166 22.48 15.31 -51.27
C LEU A 166 21.67 16.49 -51.81
N CYS A 167 22.32 17.50 -52.37
CA CYS A 167 21.64 18.65 -52.96
C CYS A 167 20.84 18.25 -54.20
N GLN A 168 21.34 17.29 -55.00
CA GLN A 168 20.57 16.67 -56.09
C GLN A 168 19.38 15.85 -55.57
N ARG A 169 19.56 15.07 -54.50
CA ARG A 169 18.48 14.26 -53.91
C ARG A 169 17.39 15.14 -53.29
N LEU A 170 17.75 16.21 -52.59
CA LEU A 170 16.83 17.18 -52.00
C LEU A 170 16.06 17.97 -53.08
N SER A 171 16.76 18.55 -54.06
CA SER A 171 16.10 19.27 -55.17
C SER A 171 15.27 18.38 -56.09
N GLY A 172 15.52 17.07 -56.07
CA GLY A 172 14.71 16.04 -56.68
C GLY A 172 13.44 15.65 -55.91
N GLN A 173 13.21 16.16 -54.69
CA GLN A 173 12.00 15.81 -53.92
C GLN A 173 10.78 16.61 -54.37
N ARG A 174 9.63 15.96 -54.35
CA ARG A 174 8.31 16.59 -54.48
C ARG A 174 7.40 16.06 -53.38
N GLN A 175 6.44 16.87 -52.95
CA GLN A 175 5.46 16.51 -51.92
C GLN A 175 4.04 16.59 -52.50
N HIS A 176 3.17 15.66 -52.13
CA HIS A 176 1.74 15.81 -52.39
C HIS A 176 1.12 16.72 -51.31
N PRO A 177 0.46 17.84 -51.67
CA PRO A 177 0.11 18.90 -50.71
C PRO A 177 -0.93 18.48 -49.67
N VAL A 178 -1.84 17.54 -50.00
CA VAL A 178 -2.87 17.06 -49.05
C VAL A 178 -2.37 15.87 -48.23
N ALA A 179 -1.73 14.90 -48.88
CA ALA A 179 -1.31 13.63 -48.25
C ALA A 179 0.04 13.72 -47.54
N GLY A 180 0.80 14.80 -47.72
CA GLY A 180 2.11 15.03 -47.12
C GLY A 180 3.24 14.10 -47.60
N GLN A 181 2.94 13.08 -48.41
CA GLN A 181 3.89 12.09 -48.91
C GLN A 181 4.97 12.73 -49.80
N ILE A 182 6.21 12.24 -49.68
CA ILE A 182 7.40 12.77 -50.38
C ILE A 182 7.90 11.76 -51.41
N TYR A 183 7.92 12.17 -52.67
CA TYR A 183 8.36 11.41 -53.84
C TYR A 183 9.79 11.84 -54.21
N GLN A 184 10.67 10.88 -54.46
CA GLN A 184 12.03 11.14 -54.98
C GLN A 184 12.01 11.26 -56.50
N ARG A 185 13.02 11.93 -57.10
CA ARG A 185 13.13 12.14 -58.56
C ARG A 185 12.86 10.86 -59.37
N ASN A 186 13.43 9.73 -58.94
CA ASN A 186 13.28 8.42 -59.58
C ASN A 186 11.83 7.84 -59.62
N GLN A 187 10.88 8.46 -58.92
CA GLN A 187 9.47 8.02 -58.80
C GLN A 187 8.49 8.94 -59.56
N TRP A 188 8.88 10.17 -59.89
CA TRP A 188 8.01 11.14 -60.57
C TRP A 188 8.59 11.68 -61.89
N ASP A 189 9.90 11.63 -62.09
CA ASP A 189 10.55 12.14 -63.30
C ASP A 189 10.25 11.19 -64.50
N PRO A 190 9.45 11.61 -65.49
CA PRO A 190 9.04 10.75 -66.58
C PRO A 190 10.22 10.33 -67.46
N GLU A 191 11.27 11.15 -67.57
CA GLU A 191 12.46 10.75 -68.31
C GLU A 191 13.21 9.60 -67.62
N ILE A 192 13.21 9.56 -66.28
CA ILE A 192 13.85 8.47 -65.52
C ILE A 192 12.99 7.21 -65.57
N ILE A 193 11.67 7.34 -65.50
CA ILE A 193 10.72 6.22 -65.64
C ILE A 193 10.84 5.60 -67.04
N ASP A 194 10.88 6.39 -68.11
CA ASP A 194 11.04 5.89 -69.48
C ASP A 194 12.43 5.28 -69.73
N LYS A 195 13.49 5.82 -69.12
CA LYS A 195 14.85 5.24 -69.18
C LYS A 195 14.94 3.92 -68.38
N ARG A 196 14.10 3.73 -67.36
CA ARG A 196 13.97 2.46 -66.62
C ARG A 196 13.21 1.41 -67.44
N LYS A 197 12.05 1.75 -68.00
CA LYS A 197 11.27 0.88 -68.90
C LYS A 197 12.14 0.36 -70.05
N LYS A 198 12.76 1.28 -70.80
CA LYS A 198 13.70 0.97 -71.90
C LYS A 198 14.94 0.17 -71.49
N LYS A 199 15.25 0.04 -70.19
CA LYS A 199 16.28 -0.87 -69.68
C LYS A 199 15.73 -2.26 -69.33
N LYS A 200 14.54 -2.38 -68.72
CA LYS A 200 13.89 -3.70 -68.54
C LYS A 200 13.57 -4.33 -69.91
N ASP A 201 13.11 -3.51 -70.86
CA ASP A 201 12.92 -3.87 -72.28
C ASP A 201 14.21 -4.29 -73.03
N GLN A 202 15.40 -3.98 -72.47
CA GLN A 202 16.73 -4.34 -73.02
C GLN A 202 17.43 -5.46 -72.24
N HIS A 203 16.82 -6.00 -71.18
CA HIS A 203 17.30 -7.20 -70.49
C HIS A 203 16.40 -8.41 -70.70
N LYS A 204 15.10 -8.26 -71.03
CA LYS A 204 14.26 -9.35 -71.56
C LYS A 204 14.63 -9.73 -73.01
N GLY A 205 15.90 -10.03 -73.28
CA GLY A 205 16.44 -10.23 -74.64
C GLY A 205 17.63 -11.19 -74.79
N GLU A 206 18.49 -11.31 -73.78
CA GLU A 206 19.55 -12.33 -73.69
C GLU A 206 19.63 -12.78 -72.22
N ASP A 207 19.94 -14.07 -71.98
CA ASP A 207 19.89 -14.81 -70.71
C ASP A 207 18.46 -15.07 -70.13
N GLU A 208 17.89 -16.23 -70.50
CA GLU A 208 16.77 -16.90 -69.83
C GLU A 208 17.28 -17.98 -68.84
N GLU A 209 16.42 -18.43 -67.93
CA GLU A 209 16.62 -19.43 -66.83
C GLU A 209 17.28 -18.91 -65.52
N GLU A 210 16.67 -19.30 -64.38
CA GLU A 210 17.08 -19.07 -62.97
C GLU A 210 16.77 -17.71 -62.24
N GLU A 211 15.58 -17.08 -62.40
CA GLU A 211 15.01 -16.21 -61.32
C GLU A 211 13.45 -16.02 -61.33
N GLU A 212 12.67 -16.96 -61.88
CA GLU A 212 11.25 -16.77 -62.25
C GLU A 212 10.19 -16.66 -61.10
N GLU A 213 10.53 -16.76 -59.82
CA GLU A 213 9.52 -16.76 -58.72
C GLU A 213 9.39 -15.44 -57.91
N GLU A 214 10.30 -14.46 -58.04
CA GLU A 214 10.14 -13.13 -57.40
C GLU A 214 9.66 -12.02 -58.38
N GLU A 215 9.81 -12.18 -59.70
CA GLU A 215 9.45 -11.12 -60.67
C GLU A 215 7.95 -10.83 -60.81
N HIS A 216 7.07 -11.82 -60.56
CA HIS A 216 5.64 -11.69 -60.86
C HIS A 216 4.83 -10.81 -59.89
N GLU A 217 5.29 -10.60 -58.64
CA GLU A 217 4.63 -9.65 -57.73
C GLU A 217 5.03 -8.18 -58.06
N GLU A 218 6.25 -7.93 -58.57
CA GLU A 218 6.67 -6.58 -59.00
C GLU A 218 5.91 -6.09 -60.24
N GLU A 219 5.54 -6.96 -61.20
CA GLU A 219 4.89 -6.51 -62.44
C GLU A 219 3.45 -5.99 -62.21
N ASP A 220 2.69 -6.58 -61.29
CA ASP A 220 1.35 -6.09 -60.92
C ASP A 220 1.40 -4.83 -60.02
N GLU A 221 2.30 -4.76 -59.03
CA GLU A 221 2.49 -3.53 -58.25
C GLU A 221 2.91 -2.37 -59.15
N ALA A 222 3.93 -2.55 -60.01
CA ALA A 222 4.41 -1.50 -60.91
C ALA A 222 3.36 -1.06 -61.95
N ALA A 223 2.44 -1.93 -62.35
CA ALA A 223 1.32 -1.57 -63.23
C ALA A 223 0.29 -0.67 -62.51
N THR A 224 -0.04 -0.96 -61.25
CA THR A 224 -0.97 -0.13 -60.47
C THR A 224 -0.36 1.22 -60.06
N ASP A 225 0.91 1.23 -59.63
CA ASP A 225 1.65 2.45 -59.28
C ASP A 225 1.76 3.41 -60.47
N ALA A 226 1.99 2.89 -61.69
CA ALA A 226 2.08 3.70 -62.89
C ALA A 226 0.77 4.42 -63.26
N ILE A 227 -0.39 3.83 -62.94
CA ILE A 227 -1.71 4.43 -63.18
C ILE A 227 -2.01 5.49 -62.10
N MET A 228 -1.70 5.19 -60.84
CA MET A 228 -1.86 6.14 -59.73
C MET A 228 -0.96 7.37 -59.90
N LEU A 229 0.27 7.20 -60.39
CA LEU A 229 1.22 8.28 -60.60
C LEU A 229 0.77 9.29 -61.67
N SER A 230 0.07 8.87 -62.74
CA SER A 230 -0.41 9.82 -63.77
C SER A 230 -1.39 10.86 -63.23
N ASP A 231 -2.25 10.49 -62.27
CA ASP A 231 -3.21 11.39 -61.65
C ASP A 231 -2.57 12.24 -60.53
N ILE A 232 -1.56 11.70 -59.85
CA ILE A 232 -0.85 12.38 -58.75
C ILE A 232 0.16 13.42 -59.26
N LEU A 233 0.84 13.15 -60.38
CA LEU A 233 1.88 14.00 -60.98
C LEU A 233 1.55 15.50 -61.07
N PRO A 234 0.40 15.95 -61.61
CA PRO A 234 0.07 17.39 -61.72
C PRO A 234 -0.17 18.07 -60.36
N HIS A 235 -0.30 17.32 -59.27
CA HIS A 235 -0.52 17.83 -57.92
C HIS A 235 0.76 17.86 -57.06
N LEU A 236 1.89 17.35 -57.57
CA LEU A 236 3.17 17.32 -56.83
C LEU A 236 3.86 18.69 -56.80
N VAL A 237 4.08 19.22 -55.58
CA VAL A 237 4.75 20.52 -55.35
C VAL A 237 6.19 20.35 -54.87
N GLN A 238 7.05 21.35 -55.15
CA GLN A 238 8.38 21.47 -54.54
C GLN A 238 8.30 22.46 -53.36
N ARG A 239 8.85 22.13 -52.18
CA ARG A 239 8.86 23.06 -51.05
C ARG A 239 9.94 24.12 -51.25
N PRO A 240 9.82 25.32 -50.65
CA PRO A 240 10.90 26.31 -50.64
C PRO A 240 12.22 25.76 -50.06
N GLU A 241 12.13 24.86 -49.08
CA GLU A 241 13.25 24.13 -48.49
C GLU A 241 13.99 23.17 -49.45
N ASP A 242 13.35 22.78 -50.56
CA ASP A 242 13.88 21.86 -51.56
C ASP A 242 14.50 22.60 -52.77
N PHE A 243 14.55 23.93 -52.79
CA PHE A 243 15.34 24.64 -53.81
C PHE A 243 16.84 24.37 -53.60
N LEU A 244 17.62 24.32 -54.69
CA LEU A 244 19.00 23.82 -54.65
C LEU A 244 19.90 24.71 -53.80
N GLU A 245 19.70 26.02 -53.88
CA GLU A 245 20.39 27.05 -53.10
C GLU A 245 20.11 26.89 -51.59
N ASN A 246 18.85 26.60 -51.24
CA ASN A 246 18.42 26.39 -49.86
C ASN A 246 18.89 25.03 -49.32
N ALA A 247 18.94 23.99 -50.17
CA ALA A 247 19.50 22.69 -49.83
C ALA A 247 21.01 22.80 -49.56
N GLU A 248 21.76 23.51 -50.43
CA GLU A 248 23.19 23.78 -50.23
C GLU A 248 23.45 24.59 -48.95
N ALA A 249 22.67 25.65 -48.69
CA ALA A 249 22.76 26.42 -47.46
C ALA A 249 22.59 25.55 -46.20
N ARG A 250 21.60 24.64 -46.19
CA ARG A 250 21.36 23.71 -45.06
C ARG A 250 22.45 22.65 -44.91
N VAL A 251 23.00 22.15 -46.02
CA VAL A 251 24.12 21.20 -46.01
C VAL A 251 25.41 21.86 -45.52
N ASN A 252 25.64 23.14 -45.85
CA ASN A 252 26.79 23.88 -45.35
C ASN A 252 26.63 24.26 -43.87
N LEU A 253 25.46 24.74 -43.43
CA LEU A 253 25.18 25.00 -42.00
C LEU A 253 25.38 23.73 -41.13
N TYR A 254 25.05 22.55 -41.66
CA TYR A 254 25.39 21.28 -40.99
C TYR A 254 26.90 21.05 -40.83
N LYS A 255 27.73 21.42 -41.84
CA LYS A 255 29.19 21.32 -41.74
C LYS A 255 29.73 22.30 -40.70
N ASP A 256 29.30 23.56 -40.79
CA ASP A 256 29.94 24.67 -40.11
C ASP A 256 29.69 24.64 -38.59
N ILE A 257 28.50 24.19 -38.16
CA ILE A 257 28.12 24.14 -36.73
C ILE A 257 28.16 22.71 -36.17
N LEU A 258 27.65 21.72 -36.91
CA LEU A 258 27.29 20.40 -36.36
C LEU A 258 28.36 19.31 -36.62
N LEU A 259 29.17 19.42 -37.67
CA LEU A 259 30.14 18.37 -38.04
C LEU A 259 31.27 18.23 -37.02
N HIS A 260 31.94 19.31 -36.61
CA HIS A 260 33.08 19.22 -35.67
C HIS A 260 32.68 18.61 -34.31
N PRO A 261 31.60 19.05 -33.62
CA PRO A 261 31.17 18.42 -32.37
C PRO A 261 30.76 16.94 -32.53
N LEU A 262 30.34 16.51 -33.73
CA LEU A 262 30.10 15.11 -34.03
C LEU A 262 31.38 14.31 -34.28
N GLU A 263 32.37 14.89 -34.94
CA GLU A 263 33.67 14.24 -35.16
C GLU A 263 34.39 14.03 -33.82
N ASP A 264 34.31 14.99 -32.89
CA ASP A 264 34.76 14.83 -31.50
C ASP A 264 34.01 13.67 -30.80
N MET A 265 32.68 13.64 -30.86
CA MET A 265 31.87 12.57 -30.25
C MET A 265 32.11 11.19 -30.89
N MET A 266 32.38 11.14 -32.20
CA MET A 266 32.74 9.90 -32.90
C MET A 266 34.15 9.42 -32.52
N ALA A 267 35.09 10.33 -32.26
CA ALA A 267 36.45 10.01 -31.83
C ALA A 267 36.53 9.55 -30.36
N GLU A 268 35.60 10.00 -29.51
CA GLU A 268 35.46 9.52 -28.13
C GLU A 268 34.85 8.11 -28.01
N GLN A 269 34.17 7.60 -29.05
CA GLN A 269 33.40 6.36 -28.98
C GLN A 269 34.15 5.14 -29.53
N ASP A 270 33.94 3.98 -28.90
CA ASP A 270 34.53 2.72 -29.35
C ASP A 270 34.21 2.39 -30.82
N SER A 271 35.25 2.13 -31.60
CA SER A 271 35.17 1.68 -33.00
C SER A 271 34.36 0.39 -33.23
N GLN A 272 34.00 -0.35 -32.17
CA GLN A 272 33.10 -1.50 -32.27
C GLN A 272 31.63 -1.08 -32.43
N TYR A 273 31.22 0.05 -31.83
CA TYR A 273 29.84 0.52 -31.82
C TYR A 273 29.57 1.70 -32.78
N LEU A 274 30.63 2.28 -33.35
CA LEU A 274 30.53 3.20 -34.49
C LEU A 274 30.26 2.40 -35.78
N ILE A 275 29.20 2.75 -36.51
CA ILE A 275 28.80 2.12 -37.77
C ILE A 275 28.73 3.20 -38.85
N GLU A 276 29.71 3.23 -39.74
CA GLU A 276 29.73 4.16 -40.88
C GLU A 276 29.13 3.50 -42.12
N LEU A 277 28.27 4.23 -42.85
CA LEU A 277 27.55 3.72 -44.01
C LEU A 277 27.57 4.73 -45.16
N ASP A 278 27.59 4.23 -46.40
CA ASP A 278 27.45 5.04 -47.62
C ASP A 278 25.97 5.33 -47.93
N GLY A 279 25.56 6.57 -47.66
CA GLY A 279 24.21 7.08 -47.89
C GLY A 279 23.78 7.19 -49.35
N ASN A 280 24.61 6.82 -50.33
CA ASN A 280 24.20 6.65 -51.73
C ASN A 280 23.56 5.27 -52.03
N LYS A 281 23.70 4.29 -51.12
CA LYS A 281 23.10 2.97 -51.25
C LYS A 281 21.58 2.97 -51.05
N HIS A 282 20.91 1.95 -51.55
CA HIS A 282 19.45 1.83 -51.42
C HIS A 282 19.04 1.63 -49.95
N PRO A 283 17.92 2.20 -49.46
CA PRO A 283 17.54 2.09 -48.04
C PRO A 283 17.37 0.66 -47.52
N ASN A 284 17.06 -0.31 -48.38
CA ASN A 284 17.00 -1.74 -48.01
C ASN A 284 18.40 -2.33 -47.76
N GLU A 285 19.39 -1.97 -48.59
CA GLU A 285 20.78 -2.42 -48.46
C GLU A 285 21.44 -1.78 -47.22
N LEU A 286 21.22 -0.48 -47.01
CA LEU A 286 21.64 0.24 -45.80
C LEU A 286 21.08 -0.41 -44.54
N PHE A 287 19.80 -0.76 -44.57
CA PHE A 287 19.13 -1.46 -43.47
C PHE A 287 19.73 -2.85 -43.23
N ALA A 288 19.86 -3.68 -44.27
CA ALA A 288 20.47 -5.00 -44.17
C ALA A 288 21.90 -4.94 -43.58
N SER A 289 22.72 -3.98 -44.01
CA SER A 289 24.08 -3.76 -43.49
C SER A 289 24.09 -3.41 -42.00
N VAL A 290 23.12 -2.61 -41.50
CA VAL A 290 22.99 -2.33 -40.06
C VAL A 290 22.54 -3.58 -39.31
N ILE A 291 21.50 -4.26 -39.79
CA ILE A 291 20.92 -5.41 -39.09
C ILE A 291 21.93 -6.56 -38.99
N ALA A 292 22.64 -6.89 -40.07
CA ALA A 292 23.70 -7.89 -40.05
C ALA A 292 24.83 -7.52 -39.07
N ARG A 293 25.21 -6.23 -38.99
CA ARG A 293 26.23 -5.77 -38.05
C ARG A 293 25.78 -5.90 -36.59
N LEU A 294 24.55 -5.49 -36.27
CA LEU A 294 23.98 -5.61 -34.92
C LEU A 294 23.80 -7.08 -34.51
N GLN A 295 23.32 -7.94 -35.41
CA GLN A 295 23.19 -9.39 -35.17
C GLN A 295 24.55 -10.06 -34.93
N SER A 296 25.60 -9.68 -35.68
CA SER A 296 26.96 -10.23 -35.53
C SER A 296 27.59 -10.02 -34.15
N MET A 297 27.02 -9.12 -33.34
CA MET A 297 27.48 -8.78 -31.99
C MET A 297 26.72 -9.52 -30.88
N GLY A 298 25.77 -10.41 -31.21
CA GLY A 298 25.00 -11.17 -30.23
C GLY A 298 24.02 -10.33 -29.40
N LEU A 299 23.72 -9.11 -29.85
CA LEU A 299 22.73 -8.22 -29.25
C LEU A 299 21.34 -8.88 -29.27
N ARG A 300 20.59 -8.76 -28.17
CA ARG A 300 19.22 -9.27 -28.06
C ARG A 300 18.21 -8.14 -28.30
N ASN A 301 17.21 -8.38 -29.14
CA ASN A 301 16.10 -7.44 -29.38
C ASN A 301 15.30 -7.17 -28.09
N GLY A 302 14.49 -6.11 -28.09
CA GLY A 302 13.51 -5.87 -27.03
C GLY A 302 12.54 -7.07 -26.92
N ALA A 303 12.38 -7.62 -25.72
CA ALA A 303 11.56 -8.82 -25.51
C ALA A 303 10.07 -8.47 -25.59
N LEU A 304 9.41 -8.88 -26.68
CA LEU A 304 8.01 -8.56 -26.92
C LEU A 304 7.07 -9.19 -25.87
N ILE A 305 6.16 -8.36 -25.38
CA ILE A 305 5.11 -8.73 -24.43
C ILE A 305 3.86 -9.07 -25.24
N THR A 306 3.57 -10.37 -25.39
CA THR A 306 2.51 -10.85 -26.29
C THR A 306 1.26 -11.23 -25.49
N ARG A 307 0.10 -10.67 -25.84
CA ARG A 307 -1.19 -11.07 -25.24
C ARG A 307 -1.62 -12.43 -25.80
N LEU A 308 -1.93 -13.39 -24.92
CA LEU A 308 -2.17 -14.79 -25.28
C LEU A 308 -3.52 -15.00 -25.94
N GLN A 309 -4.58 -14.39 -25.40
CA GLN A 309 -5.90 -14.38 -26.03
C GLN A 309 -6.02 -13.36 -27.17
N ASN A 310 -7.06 -13.52 -27.99
CA ASN A 310 -7.68 -12.47 -28.81
C ASN A 310 -8.96 -11.97 -28.10
N PRO A 311 -9.40 -10.71 -28.32
CA PRO A 311 -10.60 -10.15 -27.66
C PRO A 311 -11.94 -10.75 -28.15
N GLU A 312 -11.90 -11.87 -28.88
CA GLU A 312 -13.03 -12.57 -29.49
C GLU A 312 -13.22 -13.98 -28.90
N GLU A 313 -12.29 -14.46 -28.07
CA GLU A 313 -12.29 -15.80 -27.44
C GLU A 313 -12.41 -15.69 -25.91
N GLU A 314 -13.61 -15.36 -25.42
CA GLU A 314 -13.89 -15.30 -23.98
C GLU A 314 -13.65 -16.66 -23.30
N LEU A 315 -12.76 -16.70 -22.29
CA LEU A 315 -12.60 -17.89 -21.44
C LEU A 315 -13.44 -17.76 -20.17
N SER A 316 -14.25 -18.78 -19.87
CA SER A 316 -15.10 -18.80 -18.69
C SER A 316 -14.30 -18.62 -17.39
N GLU A 317 -14.61 -17.55 -16.63
CA GLU A 317 -13.81 -17.10 -15.47
C GLU A 317 -13.61 -18.16 -14.37
N GLY A 318 -14.56 -19.10 -14.27
CA GLY A 318 -14.63 -20.17 -13.26
C GLY A 318 -13.73 -21.39 -13.52
N MET A 319 -12.89 -21.40 -14.57
CA MET A 319 -11.94 -22.50 -14.80
C MET A 319 -10.98 -22.71 -13.62
N GLU A 320 -10.65 -23.98 -13.34
CA GLU A 320 -9.59 -24.32 -12.38
C GLU A 320 -8.25 -23.76 -12.85
N THR A 321 -7.40 -23.34 -11.91
CA THR A 321 -6.10 -22.72 -12.21
C THR A 321 -5.20 -23.63 -13.05
N ASP A 322 -5.22 -24.93 -12.79
CA ASP A 322 -4.44 -25.92 -13.54
C ASP A 322 -4.94 -26.13 -14.97
N GLU A 323 -6.24 -25.98 -15.22
CA GLU A 323 -6.86 -26.09 -16.54
C GLU A 323 -6.64 -24.82 -17.36
N LEU A 324 -6.85 -23.65 -16.74
CA LEU A 324 -6.57 -22.34 -17.34
C LEU A 324 -5.11 -22.24 -17.82
N PHE A 325 -4.14 -22.72 -17.04
CA PHE A 325 -2.75 -22.75 -17.50
C PHE A 325 -2.49 -23.77 -18.63
N ARG A 326 -3.29 -24.83 -18.75
CA ARG A 326 -3.18 -25.76 -19.89
C ARG A 326 -3.68 -25.12 -21.18
N THR A 327 -4.85 -24.47 -21.16
CA THR A 327 -5.39 -23.76 -22.34
C THR A 327 -4.47 -22.62 -22.75
N LEU A 328 -4.10 -21.71 -21.84
CA LEU A 328 -3.18 -20.60 -22.12
C LEU A 328 -1.82 -21.07 -22.64
N SER A 329 -1.26 -22.18 -22.13
CA SER A 329 0.03 -22.72 -22.64
C SER A 329 -0.02 -23.20 -24.09
N SER A 330 -1.22 -23.37 -24.66
CA SER A 330 -1.44 -23.82 -26.03
C SER A 330 -1.69 -22.69 -27.04
N LEU A 331 -2.01 -21.48 -26.56
CA LEU A 331 -2.28 -20.30 -27.41
C LEU A 331 -0.97 -19.67 -27.92
N LYS A 332 -1.03 -19.11 -29.14
CA LYS A 332 0.01 -18.26 -29.78
C LYS A 332 1.46 -18.74 -29.58
N LYS A 333 1.70 -20.04 -29.75
CA LYS A 333 3.03 -20.65 -29.57
C LYS A 333 4.05 -20.07 -30.55
N ILE A 334 5.27 -19.78 -30.08
CA ILE A 334 6.42 -19.40 -30.91
C ILE A 334 6.79 -20.52 -31.90
N ALA A 335 6.66 -21.79 -31.50
CA ALA A 335 6.92 -22.96 -32.35
C ALA A 335 6.00 -24.14 -31.95
N PRO A 336 5.75 -25.13 -32.83
CA PRO A 336 4.74 -26.18 -32.57
C PRO A 336 4.92 -27.00 -31.28
N ARG A 337 6.17 -27.22 -30.87
CA ARG A 337 6.53 -27.92 -29.61
C ARG A 337 6.75 -26.97 -28.42
N TYR A 338 6.79 -25.66 -28.64
CA TYR A 338 6.94 -24.68 -27.58
C TYR A 338 5.64 -24.61 -26.76
N ARG A 339 5.77 -24.49 -25.44
CA ARG A 339 4.67 -24.28 -24.50
C ARG A 339 5.12 -23.22 -23.50
N TRP A 340 4.21 -22.33 -23.15
CA TRP A 340 4.50 -21.31 -22.14
C TRP A 340 4.60 -21.94 -20.74
N CYS A 341 5.63 -21.54 -19.99
CA CYS A 341 5.85 -21.91 -18.60
C CYS A 341 4.95 -21.07 -17.67
N ARG A 342 4.69 -21.54 -16.45
CA ARG A 342 4.00 -20.74 -15.42
C ARG A 342 4.99 -19.76 -14.79
N SER A 343 4.61 -18.49 -14.62
CA SER A 343 5.44 -17.55 -13.86
C SER A 343 5.41 -17.87 -12.36
N ARG A 344 6.40 -17.33 -11.63
CA ARG A 344 6.56 -17.51 -10.17
C ARG A 344 5.37 -17.01 -9.34
N TRP A 345 4.50 -16.18 -9.92
CA TRP A 345 3.30 -15.61 -9.26
C TRP A 345 2.01 -16.39 -9.54
N GLY A 346 2.04 -17.37 -10.46
CA GLY A 346 0.85 -18.15 -10.82
C GLY A 346 -0.27 -17.27 -11.36
N ARG A 347 -1.49 -17.38 -10.79
CA ARG A 347 -2.65 -16.54 -11.16
C ARG A 347 -2.61 -15.16 -10.48
N ALA A 348 -1.67 -14.85 -9.58
CA ALA A 348 -1.63 -13.55 -8.90
C ALA A 348 -0.97 -12.46 -9.76
N CYS A 349 -1.58 -11.26 -9.77
CA CYS A 349 -1.14 -10.12 -10.56
C CYS A 349 0.15 -9.50 -10.02
N PRO A 350 1.29 -9.53 -10.74
CA PRO A 350 2.58 -9.07 -10.21
C PRO A 350 2.66 -7.55 -9.99
N VAL A 351 1.82 -6.78 -10.70
CA VAL A 351 1.71 -5.31 -10.51
C VAL A 351 0.97 -5.00 -9.21
N ALA A 352 -0.20 -5.61 -9.00
CA ALA A 352 -0.97 -5.46 -7.76
C ALA A 352 -0.15 -5.92 -6.53
N LEU A 353 0.64 -7.00 -6.66
CA LEU A 353 1.54 -7.45 -5.59
C LEU A 353 2.67 -6.45 -5.31
N LYS A 354 3.11 -5.65 -6.29
CA LYS A 354 4.11 -4.57 -6.09
C LYS A 354 3.53 -3.37 -5.34
N GLU A 355 2.24 -3.09 -5.53
CA GLU A 355 1.50 -2.10 -4.74
C GLU A 355 1.17 -2.60 -3.32
N GLY A 356 1.18 -3.93 -3.10
CA GLY A 356 0.82 -4.56 -1.83
C GLY A 356 -0.62 -5.07 -1.76
N ASN A 357 -1.20 -5.50 -2.88
CA ASN A 357 -2.49 -6.18 -2.97
C ASN A 357 -2.31 -7.61 -3.50
N ILE A 358 -2.97 -8.61 -2.90
CA ILE A 358 -3.15 -9.92 -3.55
C ILE A 358 -4.40 -9.82 -4.43
N ALA A 359 -4.21 -9.54 -5.71
CA ALA A 359 -5.28 -9.57 -6.71
C ALA A 359 -5.07 -10.74 -7.68
N MET A 360 -6.10 -11.54 -7.90
CA MET A 360 -6.07 -12.63 -8.88
C MET A 360 -6.29 -12.07 -10.28
N GLY A 361 -5.54 -12.61 -11.25
CA GLY A 361 -5.61 -12.22 -12.64
C GLY A 361 -6.77 -12.86 -13.38
N LEU A 362 -7.32 -12.09 -14.32
CA LEU A 362 -8.35 -12.50 -15.27
C LEU A 362 -7.70 -13.26 -16.44
N PRO A 363 -8.41 -14.25 -17.03
CA PRO A 363 -7.88 -15.03 -18.15
C PRO A 363 -7.62 -14.17 -19.40
N ASP A 364 -8.42 -13.13 -19.61
CA ASP A 364 -8.41 -12.32 -20.84
C ASP A 364 -7.30 -11.27 -20.85
N LEU A 365 -6.75 -11.01 -19.66
CA LEU A 365 -5.55 -10.21 -19.45
C LEU A 365 -4.29 -11.09 -19.40
N ALA A 366 -4.34 -12.33 -19.92
CA ALA A 366 -3.18 -13.22 -19.96
C ALA A 366 -2.14 -12.82 -21.03
N VAL A 367 -0.87 -12.90 -20.62
CA VAL A 367 0.29 -12.43 -21.37
C VAL A 367 1.44 -13.43 -21.26
N SER A 368 2.15 -13.63 -22.36
CA SER A 368 3.44 -14.31 -22.40
C SER A 368 4.59 -13.31 -22.51
N PHE A 369 5.60 -13.49 -21.65
CA PHE A 369 6.86 -12.73 -21.68
C PHE A 369 8.02 -13.63 -21.23
N LEU A 370 9.15 -13.61 -21.95
CA LEU A 370 10.33 -14.47 -21.71
C LEU A 370 9.98 -15.95 -21.40
N GLY A 371 9.05 -16.51 -22.18
CA GLY A 371 8.60 -17.91 -22.05
C GLY A 371 7.58 -18.17 -20.94
N LYS A 372 7.29 -17.21 -20.06
CA LYS A 372 6.43 -17.38 -18.87
C LYS A 372 5.09 -16.66 -19.04
N MET A 373 4.03 -17.25 -18.47
CA MET A 373 2.66 -16.74 -18.44
C MET A 373 2.42 -15.85 -17.22
N TYR A 374 1.87 -14.67 -17.47
CA TYR A 374 1.46 -13.66 -16.48
C TYR A 374 -0.02 -13.33 -16.69
N LEU A 375 -0.78 -13.15 -15.61
CA LEU A 375 -2.17 -12.71 -15.65
C LEU A 375 -2.30 -11.43 -14.82
N PHE A 376 -3.12 -10.50 -15.28
CA PHE A 376 -3.34 -9.21 -14.60
C PHE A 376 -4.78 -9.08 -14.12
N SER A 377 -4.98 -8.33 -13.04
CA SER A 377 -6.29 -8.11 -12.40
C SER A 377 -7.05 -6.92 -12.99
N SER A 378 -6.37 -6.04 -13.74
CA SER A 378 -6.97 -4.88 -14.40
C SER A 378 -6.25 -4.53 -15.69
N GLN A 379 -6.95 -3.86 -16.61
CA GLN A 379 -6.36 -3.37 -17.85
C GLN A 379 -5.22 -2.37 -17.59
N GLU A 380 -5.24 -1.66 -16.46
CA GLU A 380 -4.19 -0.74 -16.02
C GLU A 380 -2.92 -1.47 -15.60
N ALA A 381 -3.05 -2.54 -14.81
CA ALA A 381 -1.92 -3.41 -14.48
C ALA A 381 -1.30 -4.03 -15.74
N LEU A 382 -2.14 -4.45 -16.71
CA LEU A 382 -1.67 -4.92 -18.02
C LEU A 382 -0.91 -3.81 -18.79
N ARG A 383 -1.46 -2.58 -18.87
CA ARG A 383 -0.75 -1.44 -19.49
C ARG A 383 0.59 -1.19 -18.81
N ALA A 384 0.64 -1.11 -17.49
CA ALA A 384 1.86 -0.82 -16.72
C ALA A 384 2.96 -1.86 -16.96
N PHE A 385 2.60 -3.15 -16.99
CA PHE A 385 3.55 -4.23 -17.32
C PHE A 385 3.98 -4.18 -18.80
N MET A 386 3.07 -3.88 -19.73
CA MET A 386 3.40 -3.70 -21.16
C MET A 386 4.35 -2.52 -21.42
N LEU A 387 4.26 -1.45 -20.63
CA LEU A 387 5.21 -0.33 -20.69
C LEU A 387 6.59 -0.74 -20.17
N ASN A 388 6.67 -1.40 -19.01
CA ASN A 388 7.93 -1.89 -18.47
C ASN A 388 7.76 -3.06 -17.47
N PRO A 389 8.19 -4.29 -17.82
CA PRO A 389 8.11 -5.43 -16.92
C PRO A 389 9.25 -5.45 -15.87
N ARG A 390 10.36 -4.74 -16.10
CA ARG A 390 11.58 -4.82 -15.27
C ARG A 390 11.33 -4.51 -13.77
N PRO A 391 10.55 -3.50 -13.36
CA PRO A 391 10.32 -3.18 -11.94
C PRO A 391 9.57 -4.26 -11.16
N TYR A 392 8.83 -5.13 -11.85
CA TYR A 392 8.04 -6.22 -11.27
C TYR A 392 8.84 -7.52 -11.19
N LEU A 393 9.77 -7.74 -12.14
CA LEU A 393 10.52 -8.99 -12.25
C LEU A 393 11.92 -8.92 -11.58
N LEU A 394 12.50 -7.73 -11.43
CA LEU A 394 13.80 -7.54 -10.77
C LEU A 394 13.70 -7.41 -9.24
N PRO A 395 14.76 -7.77 -8.49
CA PRO A 395 14.86 -7.51 -7.05
C PRO A 395 14.76 -6.01 -6.69
N PRO A 396 14.02 -5.62 -5.62
CA PRO A 396 13.14 -6.47 -4.81
C PRO A 396 11.87 -6.84 -5.58
N MET A 397 11.71 -8.15 -5.83
CA MET A 397 10.51 -8.71 -6.45
C MET A 397 9.31 -8.45 -5.51
N PRO A 398 8.09 -8.30 -6.06
CA PRO A 398 6.89 -8.20 -5.23
C PRO A 398 6.64 -9.53 -4.51
N LEU A 399 6.79 -9.51 -3.19
CA LEU A 399 6.30 -10.55 -2.30
C LEU A 399 4.81 -10.30 -2.02
N PRO A 400 3.99 -11.34 -1.78
CA PRO A 400 2.63 -11.13 -1.29
C PRO A 400 2.66 -10.40 0.06
N PRO A 401 1.80 -9.38 0.26
CA PRO A 401 1.65 -8.71 1.55
C PRO A 401 1.19 -9.71 2.62
N CYS A 402 1.76 -9.62 3.82
CA CYS A 402 1.23 -10.33 4.96
C CYS A 402 0.06 -9.55 5.58
N LYS A 403 -1.18 -9.79 5.14
CA LYS A 403 -2.37 -9.44 5.93
C LYS A 403 -2.80 -10.67 6.74
N ILE A 404 -2.35 -10.77 7.98
CA ILE A 404 -2.46 -12.00 8.78
C ILE A 404 -3.10 -11.71 10.13
N LEU A 405 -4.19 -12.39 10.46
CA LEU A 405 -4.74 -12.44 11.81
C LEU A 405 -4.18 -13.65 12.57
N VAL A 406 -3.80 -13.45 13.84
CA VAL A 406 -3.55 -14.54 14.80
C VAL A 406 -4.55 -14.47 15.95
N PHE A 407 -5.34 -15.53 16.15
CA PHE A 407 -6.31 -15.62 17.25
C PHE A 407 -6.25 -16.95 18.00
N GLY A 408 -6.89 -17.04 19.17
CA GLY A 408 -6.88 -18.22 20.04
C GLY A 408 -7.07 -17.87 21.53
N PRO A 409 -6.77 -18.77 22.47
CA PRO A 409 -6.85 -18.48 23.90
C PRO A 409 -5.67 -17.59 24.38
N PRO A 410 -5.78 -16.92 25.54
CA PRO A 410 -4.67 -16.18 26.13
C PRO A 410 -3.47 -17.08 26.44
N LEU A 411 -2.26 -16.50 26.51
CA LEU A 411 -0.99 -17.17 26.80
C LEU A 411 -0.59 -18.33 25.85
N SER A 412 -1.29 -18.49 24.73
CA SER A 412 -0.91 -19.40 23.64
C SER A 412 0.40 -19.00 22.94
N GLY A 413 0.71 -17.70 22.91
CA GLY A 413 1.90 -17.14 22.25
C GLY A 413 1.60 -16.36 20.96
N LYS A 414 0.39 -15.80 20.81
CA LYS A 414 -0.02 -15.00 19.64
C LYS A 414 0.97 -13.86 19.36
N THR A 415 1.18 -12.96 20.32
CA THR A 415 1.98 -11.75 20.16
C THR A 415 3.43 -12.01 19.77
N THR A 416 4.05 -13.07 20.30
CA THR A 416 5.39 -13.50 19.85
C THR A 416 5.38 -14.03 18.43
N LEU A 417 4.36 -14.82 18.05
CA LEU A 417 4.16 -15.31 16.69
C LEU A 417 3.82 -14.17 15.70
N CYS A 418 3.02 -13.18 16.10
CA CYS A 418 2.72 -11.96 15.33
C CYS A 418 4.00 -11.19 15.02
N ASN A 419 4.84 -10.95 16.03
CA ASN A 419 6.13 -10.28 15.88
C ASN A 419 7.08 -11.08 14.96
N TRP A 420 7.11 -12.41 15.07
CA TRP A 420 7.95 -13.25 14.19
C TRP A 420 7.47 -13.24 12.73
N ILE A 421 6.16 -13.28 12.48
CA ILE A 421 5.58 -13.14 11.14
C ILE A 421 5.85 -11.74 10.58
N ALA A 422 5.61 -10.68 11.36
CA ALA A 422 5.88 -9.31 10.95
C ALA A 422 7.35 -9.09 10.57
N ASN A 423 8.29 -9.60 11.38
CA ASN A 423 9.72 -9.54 11.08
C ASN A 423 10.08 -10.33 9.81
N LYS A 424 9.54 -11.55 9.62
CA LYS A 424 9.85 -12.39 8.45
C LYS A 424 9.32 -11.81 7.13
N TYR A 425 8.13 -11.23 7.14
CA TYR A 425 7.46 -10.69 5.95
C TYR A 425 7.53 -9.16 5.83
N LYS A 426 8.30 -8.49 6.70
CA LYS A 426 8.44 -7.01 6.81
C LYS A 426 7.13 -6.26 7.08
N GLY A 427 6.13 -6.93 7.66
CA GLY A 427 4.86 -6.31 8.07
C GLY A 427 4.99 -5.48 9.34
N LYS A 428 3.93 -4.74 9.74
CA LYS A 428 3.82 -4.14 11.09
C LYS A 428 2.83 -4.98 11.92
N VAL A 429 3.09 -5.17 13.21
CA VAL A 429 2.05 -5.68 14.13
C VAL A 429 1.06 -4.56 14.44
N LEU A 430 -0.22 -4.81 14.22
CA LEU A 430 -1.33 -3.99 14.70
C LEU A 430 -1.90 -4.67 15.95
N ASP A 431 -1.90 -3.92 17.05
CA ASP A 431 -2.24 -4.37 18.39
C ASP A 431 -3.43 -3.54 18.85
N MET A 432 -4.63 -4.10 18.73
CA MET A 432 -5.88 -3.37 18.95
C MET A 432 -6.00 -2.87 20.39
N ASP A 433 -5.50 -3.65 21.36
CA ASP A 433 -5.50 -3.30 22.78
C ASP A 433 -4.67 -2.04 23.07
N LYS A 434 -3.75 -1.64 22.17
CA LYS A 434 -3.03 -0.35 22.20
C LYS A 434 -3.71 0.74 21.37
N LEU A 435 -4.25 0.40 20.21
CA LEU A 435 -4.89 1.39 19.30
C LEU A 435 -6.19 1.96 19.88
N ILE A 436 -6.91 1.17 20.67
CA ILE A 436 -8.24 1.52 21.22
C ILE A 436 -8.16 2.32 22.53
N GLN A 437 -7.00 2.35 23.20
CA GLN A 437 -6.79 3.10 24.45
C GLN A 437 -7.25 4.57 24.41
N PRO A 438 -6.86 5.41 23.42
CA PRO A 438 -7.35 6.79 23.35
C PRO A 438 -8.87 6.89 23.21
N CYS A 439 -9.50 6.05 22.39
CA CYS A 439 -10.95 6.02 22.20
C CYS A 439 -11.69 5.59 23.49
N VAL A 440 -11.12 4.64 24.25
CA VAL A 440 -11.63 4.27 25.59
C VAL A 440 -11.44 5.40 26.59
N GLU A 441 -10.34 6.15 26.56
CA GLU A 441 -10.15 7.32 27.42
C GLU A 441 -11.11 8.47 27.09
N GLU A 442 -11.44 8.70 25.82
CA GLU A 442 -12.47 9.65 25.41
C GLU A 442 -13.88 9.19 25.79
N ALA A 443 -14.19 7.90 25.63
CA ALA A 443 -15.44 7.33 26.12
C ALA A 443 -15.55 7.44 27.65
N ARG A 444 -14.46 7.21 28.38
CA ARG A 444 -14.38 7.44 29.85
C ARG A 444 -14.69 8.89 30.21
N LYS A 445 -14.07 9.86 29.54
CA LYS A 445 -14.33 11.30 29.77
C LYS A 445 -15.80 11.63 29.57
N LYS A 446 -16.38 11.23 28.42
CA LYS A 446 -17.80 11.45 28.10
C LYS A 446 -18.76 10.80 29.12
N ILE A 447 -18.44 9.59 29.60
CA ILE A 447 -19.24 8.88 30.63
C ILE A 447 -19.11 9.56 32.00
N ILE A 448 -17.91 10.01 32.39
CA ILE A 448 -17.65 10.73 33.64
C ILE A 448 -18.31 12.12 33.62
N GLU A 449 -18.24 12.83 32.50
CA GLU A 449 -18.90 14.13 32.28
C GLU A 449 -20.42 13.99 32.34
N LYS A 450 -20.99 12.96 31.68
CA LYS A 450 -22.42 12.68 31.79
C LYS A 450 -22.82 12.32 33.22
N ALA A 451 -22.12 11.38 33.87
CA ALA A 451 -22.40 11.00 35.25
C ALA A 451 -22.29 12.18 36.23
N ARG A 452 -21.40 13.14 35.95
CA ARG A 452 -21.30 14.39 36.70
C ARG A 452 -22.52 15.29 36.51
N ILE A 453 -23.05 15.42 35.29
CA ILE A 453 -24.28 16.17 35.01
C ILE A 453 -25.48 15.49 35.67
N ASP A 454 -25.69 14.19 35.40
CA ASP A 454 -26.77 13.40 35.98
C ASP A 454 -26.77 13.47 37.53
N ALA A 455 -25.59 13.45 38.16
CA ALA A 455 -25.44 13.59 39.61
C ALA A 455 -25.68 15.01 40.14
N ILE A 456 -25.35 16.06 39.38
CA ILE A 456 -25.68 17.45 39.73
C ILE A 456 -27.21 17.62 39.75
N ASP A 457 -27.93 17.13 38.73
CA ASP A 457 -29.39 17.23 38.66
C ASP A 457 -30.09 16.44 39.78
N VAL A 458 -29.62 15.22 40.06
CA VAL A 458 -30.11 14.41 41.20
C VAL A 458 -29.80 15.09 42.54
N ALA A 459 -28.64 15.74 42.69
CA ALA A 459 -28.31 16.45 43.92
C ALA A 459 -29.14 17.75 44.08
N ILE A 460 -29.36 18.53 43.02
CA ILE A 460 -30.20 19.73 43.03
C ILE A 460 -31.64 19.39 43.39
N THR A 461 -32.21 18.33 42.80
CA THR A 461 -33.57 17.87 43.15
C THR A 461 -33.64 17.38 44.60
N ASN A 462 -32.67 16.60 45.08
CA ASN A 462 -32.61 16.18 46.49
C ASN A 462 -32.49 17.37 47.47
N VAL A 463 -31.70 18.41 47.16
CA VAL A 463 -31.59 19.61 48.01
C VAL A 463 -32.86 20.45 47.97
N LYS A 464 -33.52 20.58 46.80
CA LYS A 464 -34.85 21.23 46.72
C LYS A 464 -35.88 20.50 47.57
N ASN A 465 -35.98 19.17 47.44
CA ASN A 465 -36.88 18.33 48.25
C ASN A 465 -36.60 18.47 49.75
N LYS A 466 -35.32 18.50 50.18
CA LYS A 466 -34.94 18.77 51.58
C LYS A 466 -35.41 20.15 52.05
N LEU A 467 -35.20 21.19 51.25
CA LEU A 467 -35.58 22.57 51.59
C LEU A 467 -37.10 22.76 51.61
N GLU A 468 -37.85 22.06 50.76
CA GLU A 468 -39.32 22.03 50.79
C GLU A 468 -39.85 21.31 52.02
N VAL A 469 -39.26 20.16 52.40
CA VAL A 469 -39.58 19.47 53.66
C VAL A 469 -39.22 20.32 54.88
N GLU A 470 -38.07 21.00 54.88
CA GLU A 470 -37.72 21.95 55.95
C GLU A 470 -38.67 23.15 56.01
N LYS A 471 -39.15 23.67 54.86
CA LYS A 471 -40.17 24.72 54.83
C LYS A 471 -41.47 24.24 55.45
N MET A 472 -42.00 23.08 55.03
CA MET A 472 -43.22 22.53 55.62
C MET A 472 -43.07 22.25 57.12
N LEU A 473 -41.92 21.73 57.58
CA LEU A 473 -41.67 21.54 59.02
C LEU A 473 -41.57 22.87 59.80
N LYS A 474 -41.05 23.94 59.18
CA LYS A 474 -41.00 25.28 59.79
C LYS A 474 -42.36 25.99 59.78
N GLU A 475 -43.19 25.76 58.77
CA GLU A 475 -44.58 26.20 58.74
C GLU A 475 -45.43 25.46 59.77
N GLN A 476 -45.28 24.13 59.89
CA GLN A 476 -45.91 23.33 60.92
C GLN A 476 -45.53 23.83 62.32
N ALA A 477 -44.23 24.03 62.58
CA ALA A 477 -43.75 24.55 63.86
C ALA A 477 -44.16 26.01 64.13
N ALA A 478 -44.44 26.81 63.08
CA ALA A 478 -44.98 28.17 63.23
C ALA A 478 -46.48 28.17 63.58
N ILE A 479 -47.25 27.20 63.05
CA ILE A 479 -48.64 26.94 63.42
C ILE A 479 -48.70 26.48 64.89
N ASP A 480 -47.89 25.46 65.26
CA ASP A 480 -47.78 24.95 66.63
C ASP A 480 -47.39 26.06 67.64
N ALA A 481 -46.60 27.04 67.20
CA ALA A 481 -46.20 28.19 68.02
C ALA A 481 -47.28 29.28 68.17
N GLN A 482 -48.31 29.31 67.31
CA GLN A 482 -49.39 30.31 67.38
C GLN A 482 -50.63 29.82 68.14
N GLU A 483 -50.92 28.52 68.18
CA GLU A 483 -52.13 28.00 68.84
C GLU A 483 -52.05 27.97 70.38
N SER A 484 -50.87 28.15 70.97
CA SER A 484 -50.66 27.99 72.43
C SER A 484 -51.17 29.16 73.31
N SER A 485 -52.06 30.03 72.83
CA SER A 485 -52.52 31.20 73.62
C SER A 485 -53.94 31.74 73.35
N SER A 486 -54.96 30.87 73.32
CA SER A 486 -56.36 31.29 73.58
C SER A 486 -57.12 30.29 74.46
N TYR A 487 -58.30 30.67 74.96
CA TYR A 487 -58.92 30.06 76.16
C TYR A 487 -60.17 29.20 75.85
N LYS A 488 -60.20 27.99 76.43
CA LYS A 488 -61.33 27.28 77.11
C LYS A 488 -62.74 27.15 76.47
N GLU A 489 -63.29 25.93 76.63
CA GLU A 489 -64.71 25.59 76.90
C GLU A 489 -65.73 25.89 75.76
N THR A 490 -66.35 24.89 75.12
CA THR A 490 -67.38 24.00 75.72
C THR A 490 -67.79 22.81 74.81
N ASP A 491 -67.97 21.63 75.44
CA ASP A 491 -69.13 20.70 75.41
C ASP A 491 -69.69 19.96 74.16
N GLU A 492 -69.92 18.64 74.39
CA GLU A 492 -70.99 17.70 73.91
C GLU A 492 -70.94 16.88 72.58
N TYR A 493 -70.75 15.55 72.75
CA TYR A 493 -71.33 14.34 72.08
C TYR A 493 -71.19 14.12 70.53
N GLU A 494 -71.18 12.89 69.97
CA GLU A 494 -71.41 11.51 70.49
C GLU A 494 -70.54 10.42 69.77
N GLU A 495 -70.75 9.13 70.04
CA GLU A 495 -69.78 8.01 69.85
C GLU A 495 -69.96 7.09 68.62
N SER A 496 -68.87 6.37 68.27
CA SER A 496 -68.74 4.91 67.95
C SER A 496 -67.68 4.67 66.84
N GLU A 497 -66.58 3.93 67.04
CA GLU A 497 -66.40 2.51 67.41
C GLU A 497 -67.03 1.50 66.43
N THR A 498 -66.44 0.33 66.08
CA THR A 498 -65.05 -0.19 65.93
C THR A 498 -65.18 -1.51 65.13
N THR A 499 -64.10 -2.04 64.50
CA THR A 499 -63.66 -3.46 64.60
C THR A 499 -62.49 -3.84 63.66
N LYS A 500 -61.79 -4.93 64.02
CA LYS A 500 -60.70 -5.67 63.33
C LYS A 500 -61.26 -7.03 62.78
N PRO A 501 -60.51 -8.03 62.22
CA PRO A 501 -59.04 -8.20 62.06
C PRO A 501 -58.57 -8.76 60.69
N GLU A 502 -57.33 -9.29 60.66
CA GLU A 502 -56.65 -10.05 59.58
C GLU A 502 -57.34 -11.43 59.24
N GLU A 503 -56.87 -12.36 58.37
CA GLU A 503 -55.52 -12.70 57.85
C GLU A 503 -55.56 -13.65 56.59
N GLU A 504 -54.39 -14.16 56.18
CA GLU A 504 -54.08 -15.35 55.34
C GLU A 504 -54.03 -15.26 53.78
N ARG A 505 -53.69 -16.39 53.13
CA ARG A 505 -52.71 -16.47 52.00
C ARG A 505 -52.93 -17.70 51.08
N SER A 506 -52.27 -17.70 49.90
CA SER A 506 -52.01 -18.88 48.99
C SER A 506 -53.15 -19.28 48.01
N VAL A 507 -52.96 -19.91 46.81
CA VAL A 507 -51.79 -20.25 45.94
C VAL A 507 -52.25 -20.75 44.53
N GLU A 508 -51.35 -20.88 43.51
CA GLU A 508 -51.47 -21.71 42.25
C GLU A 508 -52.42 -21.23 41.09
N ASP A 509 -52.28 -21.59 39.77
CA ASP A 509 -51.30 -22.44 39.01
C ASP A 509 -51.24 -22.24 37.44
N GLN A 510 -50.26 -22.90 36.79
CA GLN A 510 -50.20 -23.63 35.47
C GLN A 510 -50.33 -22.99 34.04
N SER A 511 -49.16 -22.70 33.42
CA SER A 511 -48.51 -23.28 32.20
C SER A 511 -49.21 -23.65 30.84
N ARG A 512 -48.37 -23.67 29.76
CA ARG A 512 -48.39 -24.50 28.49
C ARG A 512 -49.30 -24.10 27.29
N GLU A 513 -49.00 -24.36 25.99
CA GLU A 513 -47.75 -24.77 25.25
C GLU A 513 -47.82 -24.51 23.70
N THR A 514 -46.65 -24.55 23.02
CA THR A 514 -46.37 -24.89 21.58
C THR A 514 -46.75 -24.02 20.33
N ARG A 515 -45.67 -23.60 19.62
CA ARG A 515 -45.30 -23.84 18.18
C ARG A 515 -45.75 -22.95 16.98
N SER A 516 -44.70 -22.46 16.29
CA SER A 516 -44.26 -22.71 14.88
C SER A 516 -44.49 -21.70 13.74
N ASP A 517 -43.36 -21.44 13.06
CA ASP A 517 -43.12 -21.32 11.60
C ASP A 517 -43.05 -19.96 10.85
N THR A 518 -42.04 -19.95 9.95
CA THR A 518 -41.89 -19.18 8.68
C THR A 518 -41.77 -17.64 8.66
N SER A 519 -40.51 -17.19 8.75
CA SER A 519 -39.76 -16.52 7.66
C SER A 519 -40.16 -15.13 7.07
N LYS A 520 -39.11 -14.42 6.64
CA LYS A 520 -38.97 -13.51 5.46
C LYS A 520 -39.20 -11.98 5.59
N GLU A 521 -38.25 -11.29 4.96
CA GLU A 521 -38.34 -10.08 4.12
C GLU A 521 -38.34 -8.65 4.72
N LYS A 522 -37.41 -7.84 4.14
CA LYS A 522 -37.41 -6.38 3.88
C LYS A 522 -37.27 -5.43 5.09
N THR A 523 -36.40 -4.40 5.12
CA THR A 523 -35.81 -3.44 4.15
C THR A 523 -36.69 -2.24 3.74
N ASP A 524 -36.26 -1.08 4.21
CA ASP A 524 -36.24 0.25 3.58
C ASP A 524 -37.53 1.09 3.39
N ASN A 525 -37.35 2.40 3.63
CA ASN A 525 -38.03 3.55 3.00
C ASN A 525 -39.52 3.80 3.34
N SER A 526 -40.03 5.04 3.37
CA SER A 526 -39.45 6.38 3.10
C SER A 526 -40.35 7.52 3.63
N SER A 527 -39.89 8.77 3.43
CA SER A 527 -40.68 9.95 3.05
C SER A 527 -41.74 10.50 4.02
N GLU A 528 -41.41 11.67 4.59
CA GLU A 528 -42.34 12.76 4.88
C GLU A 528 -43.08 13.23 3.59
N GLN A 529 -44.12 14.05 3.71
CA GLN A 529 -44.86 14.61 2.57
C GLN A 529 -44.78 16.15 2.51
N GLU A 530 -44.83 16.69 1.29
CA GLU A 530 -44.42 18.06 0.92
C GLU A 530 -45.46 19.15 1.22
N GLY A 531 -45.06 20.43 1.15
CA GLY A 531 -46.01 21.56 1.31
C GLY A 531 -45.52 23.01 1.18
N GLU A 532 -44.62 23.35 0.24
CA GLU A 532 -44.37 24.72 -0.32
C GLU A 532 -43.97 25.90 0.64
N SER A 533 -43.32 27.01 0.24
CA SER A 533 -42.31 27.29 -0.80
C SER A 533 -41.71 28.72 -0.59
N SER A 534 -40.52 29.01 -1.15
CA SER A 534 -39.89 30.37 -1.32
C SER A 534 -39.42 31.13 -0.05
N ALA A 535 -38.39 32.01 -0.05
CA ALA A 535 -37.37 32.35 -1.07
C ALA A 535 -36.11 33.07 -0.48
N ASP A 536 -34.96 32.82 -1.14
CA ASP A 536 -33.81 33.71 -1.46
C ASP A 536 -32.86 34.41 -0.46
N THR A 537 -31.60 34.54 -0.94
CA THR A 537 -30.45 35.40 -0.52
C THR A 537 -29.80 35.15 0.86
N LYS A 538 -28.46 34.98 1.02
CA LYS A 538 -27.25 35.81 0.65
C LYS A 538 -27.09 37.06 1.52
N ASP A 539 -25.88 37.54 1.87
CA ASP A 539 -24.51 37.30 1.35
C ASP A 539 -23.43 37.64 2.43
N THR A 540 -22.12 37.47 2.11
CA THR A 540 -20.90 38.05 2.79
C THR A 540 -20.64 37.70 4.28
N THR A 541 -19.48 37.19 4.75
CA THR A 541 -18.03 37.50 4.61
C THR A 541 -17.53 38.78 5.28
N GLU A 542 -16.61 38.68 6.25
CA GLU A 542 -15.25 39.26 6.17
C GLU A 542 -14.31 38.78 7.31
N ASP A 543 -13.01 38.71 7.01
CA ASP A 543 -11.90 38.50 7.96
C ASP A 543 -11.62 39.82 8.76
N THR A 544 -10.72 39.97 9.74
CA THR A 544 -9.33 39.49 9.86
C THR A 544 -8.77 39.75 11.29
N SER A 545 -7.50 39.39 11.52
CA SER A 545 -6.66 39.69 12.69
C SER A 545 -6.52 41.22 13.02
N THR A 546 -5.93 41.71 14.12
CA THR A 546 -4.61 41.33 14.69
C THR A 546 -4.29 42.08 16.01
N SER A 547 -3.49 41.45 16.92
CA SER A 547 -2.55 42.10 17.88
C SER A 547 -3.12 42.96 19.04
N ARG A 548 -2.43 43.28 20.16
CA ARG A 548 -1.21 42.76 20.84
C ARG A 548 -1.11 43.33 22.29
N THR A 549 -0.46 42.58 23.19
CA THR A 549 0.34 43.01 24.38
C THR A 549 -0.21 44.00 25.42
N ASP A 550 -0.46 43.45 26.64
CA ASP A 550 0.20 43.77 27.93
C ASP A 550 0.09 45.16 28.63
N GLY A 551 -0.09 45.11 29.97
CA GLY A 551 0.04 46.22 30.93
C GLY A 551 -1.28 46.97 31.24
N GLU A 552 -1.57 47.45 32.45
CA GLU A 552 -0.95 47.32 33.79
C GLU A 552 -2.08 47.25 34.86
N GLY A 553 -1.77 47.18 36.16
CA GLY A 553 -2.78 47.07 37.22
C GLY A 553 -2.61 48.07 38.38
N THR A 554 -3.74 48.43 39.01
CA THR A 554 -3.89 49.24 40.25
C THR A 554 -3.46 50.72 40.14
N THR A 555 -3.98 51.68 40.92
CA THR A 555 -4.64 51.63 42.27
C THR A 555 -5.86 52.57 42.39
N GLU A 556 -6.71 52.30 43.40
CA GLU A 556 -7.40 53.26 44.33
C GLU A 556 -8.22 54.47 43.79
N GLU A 557 -9.30 54.95 44.43
CA GLU A 557 -10.31 54.39 45.37
C GLU A 557 -11.45 55.45 45.54
N LEU A 558 -12.60 55.08 46.16
CA LEU A 558 -13.49 55.90 47.03
C LEU A 558 -14.98 55.44 47.03
N ASN A 559 -15.30 54.55 47.98
CA ASN A 559 -16.40 54.59 48.98
C ASN A 559 -17.84 55.04 48.57
N GLU A 560 -18.86 54.17 48.63
CA GLU A 560 -19.83 53.95 49.76
C GLU A 560 -21.08 54.90 49.70
N ASP A 561 -22.29 54.58 50.18
CA ASP A 561 -22.77 53.46 51.03
C ASP A 561 -24.31 53.17 50.89
N THR A 562 -24.78 52.07 51.49
CA THR A 562 -26.16 51.75 51.96
C THR A 562 -27.31 51.45 50.96
N SER A 563 -28.31 50.57 51.24
CA SER A 563 -28.43 49.46 52.23
C SER A 563 -29.69 48.57 52.04
N ILE A 564 -29.75 47.44 52.78
CA ILE A 564 -30.89 46.55 53.12
C ILE A 564 -31.18 45.36 52.18
N ASN A 565 -31.37 44.18 52.81
CA ASN A 565 -31.54 42.86 52.20
C ASN A 565 -33.01 42.39 52.15
N THR A 566 -33.32 41.47 51.25
CA THR A 566 -33.97 40.19 51.62
C THR A 566 -33.57 39.11 50.61
N SER A 567 -33.34 37.87 51.05
CA SER A 567 -32.62 36.85 50.25
C SER A 567 -33.47 35.61 49.95
N GLU A 568 -33.77 35.38 48.68
CA GLU A 568 -34.00 34.02 48.16
C GLU A 568 -32.65 33.47 47.71
N SER A 569 -32.17 32.42 48.39
CA SER A 569 -30.89 31.78 48.07
C SER A 569 -31.09 30.71 46.99
N GLU A 570 -30.74 31.01 45.74
CA GLU A 570 -30.64 30.00 44.69
C GLU A 570 -29.58 28.95 45.08
N VAL A 571 -29.91 27.67 44.93
CA VAL A 571 -29.01 26.56 45.26
C VAL A 571 -27.98 26.41 44.14
N THR A 572 -26.79 26.96 44.34
CA THR A 572 -25.66 26.88 43.40
C THR A 572 -24.91 25.55 43.49
N ALA A 573 -24.14 25.23 42.44
CA ALA A 573 -23.45 23.95 42.28
C ALA A 573 -22.33 23.68 43.31
N ASP A 574 -21.92 24.69 44.09
CA ASP A 574 -20.83 24.61 45.06
C ASP A 574 -21.27 24.14 46.46
N HIS A 575 -22.53 23.74 46.64
CA HIS A 575 -23.05 23.24 47.91
C HIS A 575 -22.37 21.91 48.33
N PRO A 576 -21.89 21.74 49.58
CA PRO A 576 -21.05 20.60 49.97
C PRO A 576 -21.75 19.24 49.85
N GLU A 577 -23.07 19.15 50.05
CA GLU A 577 -23.80 17.89 49.80
C GLU A 577 -23.85 17.51 48.31
N VAL A 578 -23.86 18.51 47.40
CA VAL A 578 -23.84 18.27 45.95
C VAL A 578 -22.46 17.73 45.55
N GLN A 579 -21.39 18.32 46.08
CA GLN A 579 -20.02 17.88 45.81
C GLN A 579 -19.78 16.42 46.24
N ALA A 580 -20.29 16.01 47.40
CA ALA A 580 -20.16 14.63 47.89
C ALA A 580 -20.86 13.60 46.98
N LEU A 581 -22.11 13.87 46.56
CA LEU A 581 -22.87 13.00 45.65
C LEU A 581 -22.23 12.91 44.26
N VAL A 582 -21.73 14.05 43.75
CA VAL A 582 -21.01 14.10 42.47
C VAL A 582 -19.68 13.33 42.54
N GLU A 583 -18.93 13.43 43.63
CA GLU A 583 -17.71 12.64 43.83
C GLU A 583 -17.98 11.13 43.85
N GLU A 584 -19.07 10.69 44.50
CA GLU A 584 -19.44 9.26 44.53
C GLU A 584 -19.87 8.76 43.15
N ALA A 585 -20.71 9.51 42.43
CA ALA A 585 -21.10 9.19 41.05
C ALA A 585 -19.89 9.11 40.10
N VAL A 586 -18.93 10.04 40.21
CA VAL A 586 -17.68 10.01 39.43
C VAL A 586 -16.80 8.80 39.78
N LYS A 587 -16.71 8.41 41.06
CA LYS A 587 -15.98 7.20 41.49
C LYS A 587 -16.62 5.92 40.92
N ILE A 588 -17.95 5.84 40.89
CA ILE A 588 -18.70 4.72 40.29
C ILE A 588 -18.48 4.69 38.76
N ALA A 589 -18.63 5.83 38.08
CA ALA A 589 -18.43 5.94 36.64
C ALA A 589 -17.01 5.53 36.21
N ALA A 590 -15.99 5.95 36.96
CA ALA A 590 -14.59 5.61 36.71
C ALA A 590 -14.26 4.10 36.86
N GLN A 591 -15.07 3.35 37.62
CA GLN A 591 -14.92 1.90 37.79
C GLN A 591 -15.76 1.06 36.81
N SER A 592 -16.62 1.70 36.00
CA SER A 592 -17.51 1.00 35.08
C SER A 592 -16.78 0.31 33.90
N PRO A 593 -17.15 -0.94 33.54
CA PRO A 593 -16.56 -1.63 32.40
C PRO A 593 -17.17 -1.10 31.09
N ILE A 594 -16.37 -0.39 30.31
CA ILE A 594 -16.80 0.17 29.03
C ILE A 594 -16.76 -0.90 27.93
N THR A 595 -17.87 -1.02 27.22
CA THR A 595 -17.98 -1.74 25.95
C THR A 595 -18.18 -0.71 24.84
N LEU A 596 -17.41 -0.82 23.75
CA LEU A 596 -17.52 0.06 22.58
C LEU A 596 -18.27 -0.66 21.45
N PRO A 597 -19.03 0.05 20.60
CA PRO A 597 -19.65 -0.54 19.41
C PRO A 597 -18.62 -1.10 18.42
N ALA A 598 -19.01 -2.16 17.70
CA ALA A 598 -18.14 -2.86 16.74
C ALA A 598 -17.58 -1.95 15.62
N GLU A 599 -18.34 -0.91 15.25
CA GLU A 599 -17.99 0.11 14.26
C GLU A 599 -16.70 0.86 14.64
N VAL A 600 -16.58 1.29 15.90
CA VAL A 600 -15.42 2.05 16.41
C VAL A 600 -14.13 1.23 16.31
N TYR A 601 -14.19 -0.09 16.53
CA TYR A 601 -13.03 -0.97 16.36
C TYR A 601 -12.56 -1.02 14.89
N ALA A 602 -13.50 -0.97 13.95
CA ALA A 602 -13.20 -1.01 12.52
C ALA A 602 -12.70 0.35 12.00
N GLU A 603 -13.23 1.47 12.51
CA GLU A 603 -12.72 2.82 12.24
C GLU A 603 -11.28 3.02 12.73
N VAL A 604 -10.99 2.67 13.99
CA VAL A 604 -9.63 2.75 14.55
C VAL A 604 -8.65 1.86 13.78
N LEU A 605 -9.09 0.70 13.28
CA LEU A 605 -8.27 -0.14 12.41
C LEU A 605 -8.06 0.47 11.02
N GLU A 606 -9.10 1.06 10.42
CA GLU A 606 -9.04 1.76 9.14
C GLU A 606 -8.04 2.93 9.20
N GLU A 607 -8.15 3.79 10.22
CA GLU A 607 -7.20 4.86 10.49
C GLU A 607 -5.77 4.34 10.63
N ALA A 608 -5.56 3.31 11.47
CA ALA A 608 -4.24 2.69 11.66
C ALA A 608 -3.66 2.07 10.39
N ILE A 609 -4.51 1.60 9.47
CA ILE A 609 -4.11 1.10 8.14
C ILE A 609 -3.79 2.26 7.19
N THR A 610 -4.56 3.36 7.16
CA THR A 610 -4.22 4.53 6.30
C THR A 610 -2.97 5.28 6.79
N GLU A 611 -2.77 5.36 8.11
CA GLU A 611 -1.50 5.76 8.74
C GLU A 611 -0.34 4.90 8.22
N LEU A 612 -0.55 3.59 8.14
CA LEU A 612 0.44 2.65 7.64
C LEU A 612 0.74 2.87 6.15
N THR A 613 -0.26 2.98 5.27
CA THR A 613 0.00 3.16 3.83
C THR A 613 0.75 4.47 3.55
N LYS A 614 0.44 5.53 4.31
CA LYS A 614 1.20 6.80 4.26
C LYS A 614 2.67 6.60 4.68
N LYS A 615 2.92 5.87 5.77
CA LYS A 615 4.26 5.71 6.38
C LYS A 615 5.09 4.53 5.83
N ASN A 616 4.51 3.64 5.00
CA ASN A 616 5.20 2.41 4.59
C ASN A 616 6.23 2.62 3.46
N LYS A 617 6.09 3.68 2.65
CA LYS A 617 7.01 3.98 1.53
C LYS A 617 8.46 4.19 1.99
N ASP A 618 8.65 4.84 3.13
CA ASP A 618 9.98 5.16 3.70
C ASP A 618 10.61 3.98 4.47
N ARG A 619 9.85 2.89 4.66
CA ARG A 619 10.17 1.85 5.65
C ARG A 619 11.29 0.91 5.20
N PHE A 620 11.46 0.70 3.90
CA PHE A 620 12.65 0.09 3.28
C PHE A 620 12.67 0.38 1.77
N PRO A 621 13.86 0.38 1.11
CA PRO A 621 13.95 0.61 -0.33
C PRO A 621 13.10 -0.40 -1.12
N GLY A 622 12.14 0.13 -1.90
CA GLY A 622 11.19 -0.69 -2.67
C GLY A 622 10.07 -1.34 -1.84
N ALA A 623 9.67 -0.74 -0.72
CA ALA A 623 8.47 -1.13 0.01
C ALA A 623 7.19 -0.91 -0.83
N PRO A 624 6.18 -1.79 -0.71
CA PRO A 624 4.87 -1.60 -1.36
C PRO A 624 4.13 -0.42 -0.71
N GLU A 625 3.25 0.23 -1.47
CA GLU A 625 2.45 1.36 -0.96
C GLU A 625 1.49 0.90 0.14
N LYS A 626 0.84 -0.25 -0.06
CA LYS A 626 0.01 -0.92 0.94
C LYS A 626 0.87 -1.91 1.72
N GLY A 627 1.22 -1.54 2.95
CA GLY A 627 2.05 -2.37 3.83
C GLY A 627 1.30 -3.61 4.34
N GLY A 628 2.01 -4.73 4.47
CA GLY A 628 1.51 -5.89 5.20
C GLY A 628 1.33 -5.57 6.69
N TRP A 629 0.23 -6.03 7.28
CA TRP A 629 -0.09 -5.89 8.69
C TRP A 629 -0.46 -7.23 9.32
N VAL A 630 0.07 -7.48 10.51
CA VAL A 630 -0.23 -8.69 11.30
C VAL A 630 -1.04 -8.24 12.51
N LEU A 631 -2.28 -8.71 12.61
CA LEU A 631 -3.24 -8.25 13.60
C LEU A 631 -3.33 -9.26 14.75
N ASP A 632 -3.07 -8.79 15.98
CA ASP A 632 -3.14 -9.64 17.17
C ASP A 632 -4.57 -9.61 17.76
N ASN A 633 -5.14 -10.80 17.94
CA ASN A 633 -6.30 -11.06 18.80
C ASN A 633 -7.66 -10.39 18.46
N TYR A 634 -7.85 -9.82 17.26
CA TYR A 634 -9.13 -9.24 16.82
C TYR A 634 -9.42 -9.60 15.35
N PRO A 635 -10.65 -10.02 14.96
CA PRO A 635 -11.90 -10.00 15.72
C PRO A 635 -12.04 -11.00 16.86
N THR A 636 -12.84 -10.62 17.86
CA THR A 636 -13.23 -11.44 19.03
C THR A 636 -14.69 -11.93 18.97
N THR A 637 -15.59 -11.20 18.30
CA THR A 637 -17.04 -11.48 18.22
C THR A 637 -17.48 -11.61 16.76
N SER A 638 -18.68 -12.14 16.52
CA SER A 638 -19.21 -12.26 15.15
C SER A 638 -19.57 -10.92 14.51
N GLU A 639 -19.92 -9.91 15.32
CA GLU A 639 -20.23 -8.55 14.87
C GLU A 639 -18.98 -7.86 14.32
N HIS A 640 -17.85 -7.97 15.04
CA HIS A 640 -16.55 -7.50 14.57
C HIS A 640 -16.15 -8.13 13.21
N TRP A 641 -16.52 -9.38 12.94
CA TRP A 641 -16.30 -10.00 11.62
C TRP A 641 -17.19 -9.41 10.51
N LEU A 642 -18.45 -9.08 10.83
CA LEU A 642 -19.40 -8.51 9.87
C LEU A 642 -18.93 -7.12 9.41
N VAL A 643 -18.65 -6.22 10.35
CA VAL A 643 -18.23 -4.83 10.07
C VAL A 643 -16.92 -4.78 9.29
N LEU A 644 -15.95 -5.67 9.58
CA LEU A 644 -14.73 -5.76 8.76
C LEU A 644 -14.97 -6.32 7.35
N SER A 645 -16.00 -7.15 7.16
CA SER A 645 -16.41 -7.61 5.83
C SER A 645 -17.02 -6.47 5.01
N GLU A 646 -17.87 -5.65 5.64
CA GLU A 646 -18.52 -4.48 5.04
C GLU A 646 -17.51 -3.39 4.68
N LYS A 647 -16.54 -3.11 5.56
CA LYS A 647 -15.41 -2.20 5.28
C LYS A 647 -14.30 -2.80 4.41
N GLY A 648 -14.39 -4.07 4.00
CA GLY A 648 -13.37 -4.73 3.16
C GLY A 648 -11.99 -4.90 3.82
N LEU A 649 -11.93 -4.85 5.16
CA LEU A 649 -10.70 -4.91 5.97
C LEU A 649 -10.29 -6.34 6.38
N LEU A 650 -10.87 -7.37 5.75
CA LEU A 650 -10.58 -8.77 6.08
C LEU A 650 -9.11 -9.14 5.78
N PRO A 651 -8.46 -9.94 6.67
CA PRO A 651 -7.11 -10.42 6.45
C PRO A 651 -7.06 -11.54 5.40
N ASP A 652 -6.02 -11.54 4.56
CA ASP A 652 -5.81 -12.54 3.50
C ASP A 652 -5.51 -13.96 4.07
N THR A 653 -5.17 -14.07 5.37
CA THR A 653 -4.95 -15.35 6.06
C THR A 653 -5.27 -15.27 7.56
N VAL A 654 -5.90 -16.30 8.10
CA VAL A 654 -6.29 -16.39 9.52
C VAL A 654 -5.62 -17.59 10.19
N VAL A 655 -4.86 -17.35 11.26
CA VAL A 655 -4.15 -18.37 12.05
C VAL A 655 -4.87 -18.59 13.37
N CYS A 656 -5.45 -19.79 13.56
CA CYS A 656 -6.13 -20.19 14.79
C CYS A 656 -5.22 -21.06 15.67
N LEU A 657 -4.75 -20.53 16.81
CA LEU A 657 -4.03 -21.30 17.81
C LEU A 657 -5.02 -22.07 18.70
N LYS A 658 -5.27 -23.34 18.36
CA LYS A 658 -6.11 -24.25 19.16
C LYS A 658 -5.27 -25.02 20.19
N ASN A 659 -5.81 -25.23 21.38
CA ASN A 659 -5.25 -26.19 22.34
C ASN A 659 -5.90 -27.56 22.09
N ILE A 660 -5.08 -28.59 21.93
CA ILE A 660 -5.49 -29.96 21.56
C ILE A 660 -5.55 -30.87 22.80
N GLU A 661 -4.88 -30.51 23.89
CA GLU A 661 -4.82 -31.35 25.09
C GLU A 661 -6.03 -31.20 26.02
N LYS A 662 -6.44 -32.32 26.60
CA LYS A 662 -7.55 -32.40 27.55
C LYS A 662 -7.27 -31.51 28.78
N ASN A 663 -8.30 -30.77 29.20
CA ASN A 663 -8.30 -29.87 30.36
C ASN A 663 -7.31 -28.68 30.28
N GLY A 664 -6.66 -28.43 29.13
CA GLY A 664 -5.93 -27.18 28.88
C GLY A 664 -4.71 -26.90 29.77
N ILE A 665 -4.14 -27.94 30.40
CA ILE A 665 -3.19 -27.86 31.53
C ILE A 665 -1.99 -26.94 31.24
N PHE A 666 -1.42 -26.94 30.04
CA PHE A 666 -0.30 -26.05 29.69
C PHE A 666 -0.66 -24.56 29.72
N LEU A 667 -1.89 -24.18 29.33
CA LEU A 667 -2.32 -22.77 29.38
C LEU A 667 -2.58 -22.33 30.82
N LEU A 668 -3.23 -23.19 31.62
CA LEU A 668 -3.42 -22.97 33.05
C LEU A 668 -2.08 -22.87 33.81
N ARG A 669 -1.11 -23.72 33.46
CA ARG A 669 0.25 -23.67 34.02
C ARG A 669 1.00 -22.40 33.61
N ARG A 670 0.85 -21.92 32.37
CA ARG A 670 1.38 -20.61 31.95
C ARG A 670 0.73 -19.47 32.72
N LEU A 671 -0.61 -19.47 32.85
CA LEU A 671 -1.37 -18.47 33.60
C LEU A 671 -0.92 -18.38 35.07
N TYR A 672 -0.80 -19.53 35.74
CA TYR A 672 -0.30 -19.61 37.11
C TYR A 672 1.16 -19.14 37.22
N LEU A 673 2.02 -19.42 36.25
CA LEU A 673 3.41 -18.95 36.24
C LEU A 673 3.54 -17.44 35.98
N THR A 674 2.67 -16.85 35.15
CA THR A 674 2.67 -15.40 34.87
C THR A 674 2.14 -14.61 36.07
N ASN A 675 1.05 -15.06 36.69
CA ASN A 675 0.41 -14.36 37.81
C ASN A 675 0.86 -14.94 39.17
N LYS A 676 2.01 -15.62 39.21
CA LYS A 676 2.45 -16.46 40.34
C LYS A 676 2.43 -15.72 41.66
N ASP A 677 2.95 -14.50 41.70
CA ASP A 677 3.20 -13.80 42.95
C ASP A 677 1.90 -13.19 43.52
N GLU A 678 1.00 -12.68 42.67
CA GLU A 678 -0.38 -12.33 43.07
C GLU A 678 -1.20 -13.54 43.54
N ILE A 679 -1.11 -14.67 42.83
CA ILE A 679 -1.86 -15.87 43.19
C ILE A 679 -1.33 -16.42 44.52
N ASN A 680 -0.02 -16.41 44.73
CA ASN A 680 0.58 -16.84 45.99
C ASN A 680 0.28 -15.87 47.13
N SER A 681 0.26 -14.55 46.93
CA SER A 681 -0.14 -13.61 47.97
C SER A 681 -1.60 -13.84 48.38
N LYS A 682 -2.52 -13.96 47.41
CA LYS A 682 -3.95 -14.22 47.63
C LYS A 682 -4.22 -15.61 48.24
N ILE A 683 -3.33 -16.59 48.03
CA ILE A 683 -3.36 -17.88 48.73
C ILE A 683 -2.85 -17.74 50.17
N LEU A 684 -1.75 -17.02 50.39
CA LEU A 684 -1.21 -16.77 51.74
C LEU A 684 -2.20 -15.97 52.60
N GLU A 685 -2.83 -14.93 52.05
CA GLU A 685 -3.89 -14.14 52.69
C GLU A 685 -5.04 -15.03 53.16
N ARG A 686 -5.57 -15.91 52.29
CA ARG A 686 -6.61 -16.88 52.70
C ARG A 686 -6.13 -17.85 53.78
N LEU A 687 -4.90 -18.35 53.68
CA LEU A 687 -4.36 -19.27 54.68
C LEU A 687 -4.16 -18.57 56.03
N THR A 688 -3.80 -17.28 56.05
CA THR A 688 -3.79 -16.49 57.28
C THR A 688 -5.20 -16.20 57.80
N ASP A 689 -6.18 -15.89 56.95
CA ASP A 689 -7.57 -15.68 57.36
C ASP A 689 -8.21 -16.97 57.92
N GLU A 690 -7.96 -18.12 57.31
CA GLU A 690 -8.40 -19.42 57.81
C GLU A 690 -7.72 -19.80 59.12
N ALA A 691 -6.42 -19.51 59.29
CA ALA A 691 -5.72 -19.71 60.55
C ALA A 691 -6.25 -18.79 61.66
N LEU A 692 -6.51 -17.51 61.35
CA LEU A 692 -7.08 -16.54 62.29
C LEU A 692 -8.54 -16.84 62.67
N LYS A 693 -9.31 -17.48 61.78
CA LYS A 693 -10.64 -18.02 62.12
C LYS A 693 -10.54 -19.21 63.07
N LYS A 694 -9.71 -20.21 62.74
CA LYS A 694 -9.50 -21.38 63.61
C LYS A 694 -8.97 -21.00 64.99
N GLN A 695 -8.06 -20.01 65.09
CA GLN A 695 -7.60 -19.50 66.39
C GLN A 695 -8.72 -18.85 67.22
N LYS A 696 -9.69 -18.18 66.58
CA LYS A 696 -10.88 -17.64 67.28
C LYS A 696 -11.81 -18.75 67.73
N GLU A 697 -12.08 -19.73 66.86
CA GLU A 697 -12.89 -20.92 67.17
C GLU A 697 -12.27 -21.76 68.31
N GLU A 698 -10.95 -21.92 68.33
CA GLU A 698 -10.18 -22.56 69.42
C GLU A 698 -10.15 -21.72 70.71
N GLU A 699 -10.10 -20.38 70.64
CA GLU A 699 -10.22 -19.52 71.82
C GLU A 699 -11.64 -19.51 72.40
N GLU A 700 -12.68 -19.49 71.57
CA GLU A 700 -14.08 -19.50 71.98
C GLU A 700 -14.42 -20.83 72.67
N THR A 701 -14.14 -21.97 72.03
CA THR A 701 -14.34 -23.30 72.65
C THR A 701 -13.49 -23.50 73.91
N ARG A 702 -12.30 -22.91 73.99
CA ARG A 702 -11.48 -22.93 75.22
C ARG A 702 -12.09 -22.10 76.35
N ARG A 703 -12.74 -20.96 76.05
CA ARG A 703 -13.46 -20.14 77.04
C ARG A 703 -14.69 -20.88 77.55
N GLU A 704 -15.49 -21.47 76.66
CA GLU A 704 -16.65 -22.32 77.01
C GLU A 704 -16.24 -23.48 77.94
N LEU A 705 -15.17 -24.21 77.59
CA LEU A 705 -14.63 -25.28 78.44
C LEU A 705 -14.18 -24.77 79.82
N GLN A 706 -13.62 -23.55 79.90
CA GLN A 706 -13.18 -22.96 81.16
C GLN A 706 -14.35 -22.48 82.04
N GLU A 707 -15.47 -22.07 81.46
CA GLU A 707 -16.71 -21.81 82.20
C GLU A 707 -17.38 -23.11 82.68
N VAL A 708 -17.44 -24.14 81.83
CA VAL A 708 -17.92 -25.48 82.20
C VAL A 708 -17.09 -26.13 83.32
N LEU A 709 -15.80 -25.82 83.41
CA LEU A 709 -14.95 -26.27 84.54
C LEU A 709 -15.26 -25.51 85.83
N LYS A 710 -15.39 -24.17 85.81
CA LYS A 710 -15.81 -23.39 86.99
C LYS A 710 -17.14 -23.88 87.57
N LEU A 711 -18.13 -24.09 86.69
CA LEU A 711 -19.45 -24.63 87.06
C LEU A 711 -19.41 -26.05 87.65
N LYS A 712 -18.31 -26.80 87.46
CA LYS A 712 -18.07 -28.10 88.13
C LYS A 712 -17.34 -27.93 89.46
N GLU A 713 -16.36 -27.03 89.54
CA GLU A 713 -15.63 -26.74 90.78
C GLU A 713 -16.54 -26.13 91.87
N GLU A 714 -17.57 -25.36 91.50
CA GLU A 714 -18.58 -24.84 92.43
C GLU A 714 -19.53 -25.92 93.02
N ASN A 715 -19.48 -27.17 92.53
CA ASN A 715 -20.56 -28.15 92.76
C ASN A 715 -20.18 -29.45 93.52
N GLN A 716 -18.98 -29.60 94.11
CA GLN A 716 -18.61 -30.84 94.84
C GLN A 716 -17.87 -30.64 96.17
N GLN A 717 -18.30 -31.42 97.18
CA GLN A 717 -17.59 -31.68 98.44
C GLN A 717 -16.96 -33.10 98.43
N PRO A 718 -15.92 -33.38 99.26
CA PRO A 718 -15.00 -34.49 99.03
C PRO A 718 -15.33 -35.79 99.77
N VAL A 719 -14.95 -36.94 99.17
CA VAL A 719 -14.81 -38.26 99.81
C VAL A 719 -13.64 -39.03 99.15
N GLU A 720 -12.79 -39.66 99.95
CA GLU A 720 -11.77 -40.66 99.54
C GLU A 720 -12.03 -42.02 100.25
N PRO A 721 -11.19 -43.07 100.11
CA PRO A 721 -11.13 -43.94 98.94
C PRO A 721 -11.33 -45.43 99.33
N ALA A 722 -11.35 -46.34 98.35
CA ALA A 722 -11.26 -47.79 98.59
C ALA A 722 -10.52 -48.53 97.46
N GLU A 723 -9.67 -49.49 97.82
CA GLU A 723 -8.97 -50.40 96.92
C GLU A 723 -9.84 -51.64 96.63
N ASP A 724 -9.80 -52.22 95.42
CA ASP A 724 -8.94 -53.41 95.20
C ASP A 724 -8.77 -53.82 93.71
N LYS A 725 -7.83 -54.74 93.47
CA LYS A 725 -7.20 -55.19 92.21
C LYS A 725 -8.12 -55.96 91.24
N TYR A 726 -7.76 -55.98 89.95
CA TYR A 726 -7.40 -57.22 89.22
C TYR A 726 -6.56 -56.91 87.94
N GLU A 727 -5.96 -57.92 87.30
CA GLU A 727 -4.80 -57.77 86.39
C GLU A 727 -5.06 -57.92 84.86
N LYS A 728 -4.10 -57.36 84.09
CA LYS A 728 -3.43 -57.88 82.86
C LYS A 728 -3.93 -57.52 81.45
N SER A 729 -2.93 -57.10 80.63
CA SER A 729 -2.87 -56.92 79.15
C SER A 729 -3.94 -56.00 78.51
N GLY A 730 -3.61 -55.05 77.63
CA GLY A 730 -2.31 -54.63 77.07
C GLY A 730 -2.53 -53.71 75.84
N ASP A 731 -1.57 -52.93 75.32
CA ASP A 731 -0.21 -52.58 75.76
C ASP A 731 0.16 -51.17 75.19
N LYS A 732 1.34 -50.61 75.50
CA LYS A 732 1.68 -49.18 75.29
C LYS A 732 3.20 -48.89 75.31
N PRO A 733 3.66 -47.69 74.86
CA PRO A 733 3.27 -46.95 73.66
C PRO A 733 4.40 -46.99 72.60
N PRO A 734 5.44 -46.11 72.52
CA PRO A 734 5.70 -44.79 73.13
C PRO A 734 5.20 -43.61 72.25
N LEU A 735 5.67 -42.39 72.54
CA LEU A 735 5.77 -41.25 71.61
C LEU A 735 7.26 -40.86 71.53
N GLU A 736 7.66 -40.03 70.56
CA GLU A 736 8.77 -39.08 70.79
C GLU A 736 8.66 -37.84 69.86
N THR A 737 9.32 -36.75 70.26
CA THR A 737 9.06 -35.37 69.78
C THR A 737 10.14 -34.81 68.83
N GLU A 738 9.84 -33.63 68.29
CA GLU A 738 10.61 -32.84 67.31
C GLU A 738 12.10 -32.63 67.63
N VAL A 739 12.96 -32.66 66.59
CA VAL A 739 14.23 -31.89 66.53
C VAL A 739 14.48 -31.40 65.09
N ILE A 740 14.99 -30.17 64.97
CA ILE A 740 15.32 -29.46 63.72
C ILE A 740 16.75 -29.80 63.25
N PRO A 741 17.05 -29.78 61.94
CA PRO A 741 18.41 -29.44 61.49
C PRO A 741 18.49 -28.38 60.37
N GLN A 742 19.58 -27.61 60.36
CA GLN A 742 20.05 -26.77 59.24
C GLN A 742 21.44 -27.24 58.75
N VAL A 743 21.76 -26.94 57.47
CA VAL A 743 23.05 -26.42 56.94
C VAL A 743 24.32 -26.79 57.74
N GLN A 744 25.35 -27.51 57.25
CA GLN A 744 25.91 -27.76 55.89
C GLN A 744 26.83 -29.04 55.94
N SER A 745 27.70 -29.48 55.00
CA SER A 745 28.20 -29.04 53.66
C SER A 745 28.83 -30.21 52.84
N ASP A 746 29.35 -29.87 51.65
CA ASP A 746 30.57 -30.38 50.98
C ASP A 746 30.68 -31.76 50.26
N LEU A 747 30.77 -31.63 48.91
CA LEU A 747 31.88 -32.05 48.02
C LEU A 747 32.05 -33.51 47.51
N THR A 748 31.63 -33.67 46.25
CA THR A 748 32.36 -34.23 45.07
C THR A 748 32.79 -35.71 44.98
N LYS A 749 32.11 -36.41 44.04
CA LYS A 749 32.66 -37.27 42.94
C LYS A 749 31.48 -37.70 42.03
N GLY A 750 31.58 -37.84 40.71
CA GLY A 750 32.66 -37.43 39.81
C GLY A 750 32.64 -38.13 38.43
N VAL A 751 32.07 -37.46 37.41
CA VAL A 751 32.32 -37.60 35.94
C VAL A 751 32.02 -38.95 35.24
N VAL A 752 31.24 -38.90 34.15
CA VAL A 752 31.59 -39.37 32.77
C VAL A 752 30.43 -39.04 31.80
N GLU A 753 30.76 -38.72 30.54
CA GLU A 753 29.85 -38.28 29.48
C GLU A 753 29.35 -39.42 28.57
N ALA A 754 28.20 -39.24 27.91
CA ALA A 754 27.89 -39.87 26.61
C ALA A 754 26.90 -39.00 25.80
N LYS A 755 27.01 -39.06 24.46
CA LYS A 755 26.39 -38.15 23.47
C LYS A 755 24.98 -38.60 22.96
N PRO A 756 24.25 -37.75 22.20
CA PRO A 756 22.86 -37.99 21.79
C PRO A 756 22.73 -38.68 20.39
N GLU A 757 21.52 -38.59 19.82
CA GLU A 757 21.03 -39.03 18.48
C GLU A 757 20.49 -40.47 18.35
N PRO A 758 19.56 -40.75 17.40
CA PRO A 758 18.60 -39.86 16.73
C PRO A 758 17.12 -40.37 16.77
N GLY A 759 16.18 -39.52 16.36
CA GLY A 759 14.75 -39.85 16.22
C GLY A 759 13.92 -38.65 15.79
#